data_AF-A0A411PJZ3-F1
#
_entry.id   AF-A0A411PJZ3-F1
#
_cell.length_a   1.000
_cell.length_b   1.000
_cell.length_c   1.000
_cell.angle_alpha   90.00
_cell.angle_beta   90.00
_cell.angle_gamma   90.00
#
_symmetry.space_group_name_H-M   'P 1'
#
loop_
_entity.id
_entity.type
_entity.pdbx_description
1 polymer ?
#
loop_
_entity_poly.entity_id
_entity_poly.type
_entity_poly.pdbx_seq_one_letter_code
_entity_poly.pdbx_strand_id
1 'polypeptide(L)'
;MMLILTAFTNWIGARANGVLLNARDELETRVERRTLELKRSQAQLHSLIESAPDGMIVSDEQGRVTMVNRQACDILGFSKQELHGLRVDHLFATHLRDIYFNRHRTITIRGNQYDSDKTLSLFALNKLGEQVPVDVKLSLIETEDELRVISSLRDTSERVAAEKALAESRNLLQTVLDNSPALVFLKDTESRYLLVNEKWNQLIGKEGIDAVGHDDYEFFTQEESDALRQNDREVIESGETVTFEERMKQDGVEWVYLSHKFPIMDERGEIIAVGGISTNMTELVRAREAADEAKEAADSARHMADKANRAKSDFLANMSHEIRTPMNAIIGMSYLALQTELDRKQQNLVNKVHLSAKSLLGIINDILDFSKIEAGKLELEQVSFELNDVLVNLSNLVGLKAEEKGLELLIDAPLSIPNNLIGDPLRLGQVLINLCNNAVKFTHSGQVMIKVRVEQQRAGHVCLRFEIQDTGIGLSEEQQQNLFNSFTQADSSTTRQYGGTGLGLAISKSLVEKMSGTIGVESAVNCGSRFHFTASFATQTHRPLLPEVPAKLAGLRVITIDNSASARAVLDSQLQSFGCEVSSQPSLASAKVLLTTGSVANADLIVLDAHSLTDAPLEIREEVLHKQSLEAVPVIVTVGGSEQALADCVIDKLSPDCLLNKPVLAPSLMSSVINKLNGIKANAVTGLGAIDSFNNDTRKLKGSRILLVEDNDINQELAYELLTGNGLKVEVANDGLEALEIMRQHSFDAVLMDCQMPVMDGYEAAKAIRTNADGQQIPIIAMTANAMVGDKDKVLDAGMNDHIAKPISVKDMFRTIAKWVERTSAAPDEAVLQACDIKSNDTIEKPAEQSIMLPTVQPATEQALLDACEKQAAQITIVGLDTRLGLSICQHDSKLYCRLLAKFVRANTEFELQFTDVLARSIVEAERYAHTLKGVAGNIGALRIQAMAKALEAACESQADSAEIKRQAKQIGVEVDALIADIKVHLDVDTCKGLGTDDTEQQAESITQNLNNKSIADQQLQSLITELYRLLLDDDTDSSDVMEQVLPWIVNDEATFNQDVLARFNALSALIGGYDYYAASELLETIATEDLAMSLKSTDEQINISEPINTSEPIGPSELVDHSEQAKNSVQTTDAGLVDA
;
A
#
# COMPACT_ATOMS: atom_id res chain seq x y z
N MET A 1 -37.43 -105.34 -138.10
CA MET A 1 -36.39 -104.29 -137.94
C MET A 1 -36.98 -102.92 -137.59
N MET A 2 -38.07 -102.45 -138.23
CA MET A 2 -38.68 -101.12 -137.96
C MET A 2 -39.23 -100.92 -136.52
N LEU A 3 -39.87 -101.94 -135.93
CA LEU A 3 -40.51 -101.86 -134.60
C LEU A 3 -39.52 -101.71 -133.42
N ILE A 4 -38.31 -102.26 -133.55
CA ILE A 4 -37.27 -102.15 -132.52
C ILE A 4 -36.66 -100.74 -132.55
N LEU A 5 -36.54 -100.14 -133.74
CA LEU A 5 -35.99 -98.79 -133.88
C LEU A 5 -36.93 -97.71 -133.31
N THR A 6 -38.26 -97.87 -133.46
CA THR A 6 -39.26 -96.93 -132.93
C THR A 6 -39.42 -97.02 -131.41
N ALA A 7 -39.35 -98.22 -130.84
CA ALA A 7 -39.33 -98.40 -129.39
C ALA A 7 -38.06 -97.80 -128.76
N PHE A 8 -36.91 -97.92 -129.45
CA PHE A 8 -35.64 -97.38 -128.98
C PHE A 8 -35.59 -95.84 -129.06
N THR A 9 -36.13 -95.23 -130.13
CA THR A 9 -36.20 -93.76 -130.25
C THR A 9 -37.19 -93.13 -129.27
N ASN A 10 -38.35 -93.75 -129.02
CA ASN A 10 -39.28 -93.26 -127.98
C ASN A 10 -38.71 -93.41 -126.57
N TRP A 11 -37.95 -94.48 -126.30
CA TRP A 11 -37.27 -94.66 -125.01
C TRP A 11 -36.15 -93.61 -124.79
N ILE A 12 -35.37 -93.30 -125.83
CA ILE A 12 -34.36 -92.23 -125.78
C ILE A 12 -35.03 -90.86 -125.60
N GLY A 13 -36.13 -90.58 -126.32
CA GLY A 13 -36.86 -89.31 -126.22
C GLY A 13 -37.44 -89.06 -124.82
N ALA A 14 -38.08 -90.05 -124.22
CA ALA A 14 -38.62 -89.95 -122.87
C ALA A 14 -37.52 -89.80 -121.80
N ARG A 15 -36.39 -90.52 -121.97
CA ARG A 15 -35.25 -90.43 -121.05
C ARG A 15 -34.50 -89.09 -121.19
N ALA A 16 -34.33 -88.57 -122.40
CA ALA A 16 -33.70 -87.27 -122.63
C ALA A 16 -34.53 -86.11 -122.06
N ASN A 17 -35.86 -86.16 -122.21
CA ASN A 17 -36.73 -85.11 -121.68
C ASN A 17 -36.80 -85.13 -120.14
N GLY A 18 -36.80 -86.31 -119.51
CA GLY A 18 -36.70 -86.44 -118.05
C GLY A 18 -35.37 -85.94 -117.48
N VAL A 19 -34.26 -86.15 -118.20
CA VAL A 19 -32.94 -85.61 -117.80
C VAL A 19 -32.87 -84.09 -117.96
N LEU A 20 -33.47 -83.52 -119.02
CA LEU A 20 -33.51 -82.06 -119.24
C LEU A 20 -34.37 -81.32 -118.22
N LEU A 21 -35.54 -81.85 -117.86
CA LEU A 21 -36.39 -81.27 -116.81
C LEU A 21 -35.69 -81.30 -115.44
N ASN A 22 -35.11 -82.44 -115.06
CA ASN A 22 -34.35 -82.55 -113.82
C ASN A 22 -33.13 -81.61 -113.79
N ALA A 23 -32.41 -81.47 -114.91
CA ALA A 23 -31.27 -80.55 -114.99
C ALA A 23 -31.67 -79.07 -114.90
N ARG A 24 -32.84 -78.70 -115.45
CA ARG A 24 -33.38 -77.34 -115.34
C ARG A 24 -33.80 -77.01 -113.90
N ASP A 25 -34.54 -77.90 -113.26
CA ASP A 25 -34.99 -77.71 -111.88
C ASP A 25 -33.79 -77.67 -110.90
N GLU A 26 -32.77 -78.49 -111.15
CA GLU A 26 -31.52 -78.47 -110.37
C GLU A 26 -30.73 -77.15 -110.58
N LEU A 27 -30.75 -76.59 -111.79
CA LEU A 27 -30.10 -75.31 -112.08
C LEU A 27 -30.85 -74.12 -111.46
N GLU A 28 -32.18 -74.06 -111.57
CA GLU A 28 -33.01 -73.03 -110.93
C GLU A 28 -32.82 -73.06 -109.41
N THR A 29 -32.85 -74.24 -108.79
CA THR A 29 -32.60 -74.40 -107.34
C THR A 29 -31.19 -73.94 -106.95
N ARG A 30 -30.17 -74.23 -107.78
CA ARG A 30 -28.78 -73.84 -107.52
C ARG A 30 -28.55 -72.34 -107.69
N VAL A 31 -29.21 -71.69 -108.66
CA VAL A 31 -29.19 -70.24 -108.83
C VAL A 31 -29.89 -69.56 -107.66
N GLU A 32 -31.10 -69.99 -107.26
CA GLU A 32 -31.80 -69.43 -106.09
C GLU A 32 -30.98 -69.56 -104.81
N ARG A 33 -30.37 -70.73 -104.58
CA ARG A 33 -29.49 -70.96 -103.43
C ARG A 33 -28.26 -70.05 -103.44
N ARG A 34 -27.55 -69.92 -104.56
CA ARG A 34 -26.40 -69.01 -104.67
C ARG A 34 -26.80 -67.54 -104.52
N THR A 35 -27.95 -67.15 -105.06
CA THR A 35 -28.44 -65.76 -104.95
C THR A 35 -28.81 -65.43 -103.51
N LEU A 36 -29.38 -66.40 -102.76
CA LEU A 36 -29.68 -66.25 -101.35
C LEU A 36 -28.42 -66.25 -100.47
N GLU A 37 -27.45 -67.12 -100.76
CA GLU A 37 -26.13 -67.14 -100.09
C GLU A 37 -25.37 -65.82 -100.32
N LEU A 38 -25.38 -65.28 -101.55
CA LEU A 38 -24.75 -63.99 -101.85
C LEU A 38 -25.45 -62.84 -101.12
N LYS A 39 -26.79 -62.80 -101.12
CA LYS A 39 -27.56 -61.78 -100.35
C LYS A 39 -27.30 -61.88 -98.85
N ARG A 40 -27.21 -63.09 -98.29
CA ARG A 40 -26.87 -63.31 -96.87
C ARG A 40 -25.45 -62.87 -96.55
N SER A 41 -24.47 -63.23 -97.38
CA SER A 41 -23.08 -62.82 -97.21
C SER A 41 -22.93 -61.30 -97.32
N GLN A 42 -23.61 -60.67 -98.27
CA GLN A 42 -23.59 -59.21 -98.45
C GLN A 42 -24.26 -58.48 -97.27
N ALA A 43 -25.39 -59.00 -96.79
CA ALA A 43 -26.06 -58.45 -95.59
C ALA A 43 -25.20 -58.61 -94.33
N GLN A 44 -24.49 -59.73 -94.18
CA GLN A 44 -23.56 -59.97 -93.07
C GLN A 44 -22.38 -59.00 -93.09
N LEU A 45 -21.70 -58.84 -94.24
CA LEU A 45 -20.60 -57.87 -94.37
C LEU A 45 -21.06 -56.44 -94.13
N HIS A 46 -22.23 -56.06 -94.65
CA HIS A 46 -22.80 -54.74 -94.41
C HIS A 46 -23.10 -54.50 -92.93
N SER A 47 -23.67 -55.50 -92.23
CA SER A 47 -23.95 -55.40 -90.80
C SER A 47 -22.68 -55.28 -89.96
N LEU A 48 -21.60 -55.97 -90.32
CA LEU A 48 -20.32 -55.89 -89.61
C LEU A 48 -19.68 -54.49 -89.72
N ILE A 49 -19.76 -53.87 -90.90
CA ILE A 49 -19.26 -52.52 -91.13
C ILE A 49 -20.11 -51.49 -90.37
N GLU A 50 -21.44 -51.67 -90.39
CA GLU A 50 -22.39 -50.80 -89.67
C GLU A 50 -22.27 -50.91 -88.14
N SER A 51 -21.82 -52.05 -87.61
CA SER A 51 -21.60 -52.26 -86.17
C SER A 51 -20.15 -52.03 -85.70
N ALA A 52 -19.26 -51.55 -86.58
CA ALA A 52 -17.86 -51.32 -86.19
C ALA A 52 -17.76 -50.20 -85.14
N PRO A 53 -16.90 -50.35 -84.11
CA PRO A 53 -16.78 -49.39 -83.01
C PRO A 53 -16.12 -48.07 -83.41
N ASP A 54 -15.37 -48.06 -84.51
CA ASP A 54 -14.80 -46.86 -85.10
C ASP A 54 -15.70 -46.36 -86.24
N GLY A 55 -15.77 -45.04 -86.40
CA GLY A 55 -16.42 -44.43 -87.54
C GLY A 55 -15.67 -44.77 -88.82
N MET A 56 -16.29 -45.44 -89.78
CA MET A 56 -15.66 -45.80 -91.05
C MET A 56 -16.24 -44.96 -92.19
N ILE A 57 -15.35 -44.32 -92.94
CA ILE A 57 -15.66 -43.54 -94.14
C ILE A 57 -14.85 -44.11 -95.30
N VAL A 58 -15.53 -44.62 -96.31
CA VAL A 58 -14.91 -45.05 -97.57
C VAL A 58 -15.06 -43.95 -98.59
N SER A 59 -13.96 -43.65 -99.29
CA SER A 59 -13.89 -42.59 -100.29
C SER A 59 -13.23 -43.08 -101.59
N ASP A 60 -13.57 -42.42 -102.69
CA ASP A 60 -12.93 -42.61 -103.99
C ASP A 60 -11.52 -41.97 -104.05
N GLU A 61 -10.85 -42.12 -105.20
CA GLU A 61 -9.52 -41.55 -105.45
C GLU A 61 -9.47 -40.02 -105.35
N GLN A 62 -10.61 -39.33 -105.52
CA GLN A 62 -10.73 -37.87 -105.39
C GLN A 62 -11.14 -37.44 -103.97
N GLY A 63 -11.27 -38.39 -103.04
CA GLY A 63 -11.62 -38.15 -101.64
C GLY A 63 -13.11 -37.90 -101.41
N ARG A 64 -14.00 -38.27 -102.34
CA ARG A 64 -15.45 -38.19 -102.15
C ARG A 64 -15.96 -39.43 -101.44
N VAL A 65 -16.80 -39.24 -100.44
CA VAL A 65 -17.39 -40.31 -99.65
C VAL A 65 -18.33 -41.17 -100.51
N THR A 66 -18.07 -42.46 -100.56
CA THR A 66 -18.89 -43.47 -101.25
C THR A 66 -19.66 -44.34 -100.27
N MET A 67 -19.14 -44.55 -99.06
CA MET A 67 -19.82 -45.30 -98.01
C MET A 67 -19.44 -44.76 -96.63
N VAL A 68 -20.39 -44.75 -95.71
CA VAL A 68 -20.16 -44.47 -94.29
C VAL A 68 -20.93 -45.47 -93.45
N ASN A 69 -20.37 -45.80 -92.29
CA ASN A 69 -21.08 -46.56 -91.27
C ASN A 69 -21.81 -45.63 -90.29
N ARG A 70 -22.68 -46.22 -89.47
CA ARG A 70 -23.43 -45.52 -88.42
C ARG A 70 -22.53 -44.75 -87.45
N GLN A 71 -21.45 -45.36 -86.97
CA GLN A 71 -20.56 -44.72 -86.00
C GLN A 71 -19.92 -43.42 -86.53
N ALA A 72 -19.57 -43.35 -87.83
CA ALA A 72 -19.08 -42.13 -88.45
C ALA A 72 -20.15 -41.04 -88.51
N CYS A 73 -21.42 -41.42 -88.72
CA CYS A 73 -22.56 -40.51 -88.67
C CYS A 73 -22.78 -39.98 -87.26
N ASP A 74 -22.66 -40.84 -86.25
CA ASP A 74 -22.85 -40.47 -84.83
C ASP A 74 -21.73 -39.52 -84.34
N ILE A 75 -20.46 -39.78 -84.69
CA ILE A 75 -19.32 -38.91 -84.33
C ILE A 75 -19.43 -37.52 -85.00
N LEU A 76 -19.82 -37.47 -86.29
CA LEU A 76 -19.83 -36.23 -87.06
C LEU A 76 -21.20 -35.50 -87.03
N GLY A 77 -22.27 -36.14 -86.55
CA GLY A 77 -23.61 -35.59 -86.50
C GLY A 77 -24.29 -35.39 -87.86
N PHE A 78 -23.76 -35.99 -88.94
CA PHE A 78 -24.34 -35.94 -90.28
C PHE A 78 -25.10 -37.23 -90.60
N SER A 79 -26.13 -37.15 -91.44
CA SER A 79 -26.79 -38.33 -91.98
C SER A 79 -25.99 -38.97 -93.12
N LYS A 80 -26.20 -40.27 -93.35
CA LYS A 80 -25.55 -41.03 -94.44
C LYS A 80 -25.74 -40.41 -95.83
N GLN A 81 -26.90 -39.79 -96.08
CA GLN A 81 -27.20 -39.11 -97.35
C GLN A 81 -26.45 -37.77 -97.49
N GLU A 82 -26.22 -37.06 -96.39
CA GLU A 82 -25.49 -35.78 -96.38
C GLU A 82 -23.98 -35.98 -96.55
N LEU A 83 -23.44 -37.08 -96.01
CA LEU A 83 -22.02 -37.42 -96.16
C LEU A 83 -21.70 -37.96 -97.56
N HIS A 84 -22.62 -38.68 -98.19
CA HIS A 84 -22.37 -39.31 -99.49
C HIS A 84 -22.08 -38.27 -100.59
N GLY A 85 -20.96 -38.40 -101.29
CA GLY A 85 -20.48 -37.49 -102.33
C GLY A 85 -19.76 -36.24 -101.84
N LEU A 86 -19.78 -35.96 -100.53
CA LEU A 86 -18.98 -34.91 -99.88
C LEU A 86 -17.50 -35.28 -99.93
N ARG A 87 -16.60 -34.29 -99.99
CA ARG A 87 -15.17 -34.56 -99.82
C ARG A 87 -14.81 -34.71 -98.35
N VAL A 88 -14.05 -35.75 -98.00
CA VAL A 88 -13.73 -36.08 -96.60
C VAL A 88 -12.85 -35.01 -95.94
N ASP A 89 -12.03 -34.30 -96.69
CA ASP A 89 -11.23 -33.18 -96.18
C ASP A 89 -12.08 -32.02 -95.66
N HIS A 90 -13.31 -31.82 -96.16
CA HIS A 90 -14.22 -30.80 -95.66
C HIS A 90 -14.74 -31.08 -94.24
N LEU A 91 -14.63 -32.34 -93.78
CA LEU A 91 -15.00 -32.77 -92.43
C LEU A 91 -13.94 -32.41 -91.38
N PHE A 92 -12.85 -31.75 -91.77
CA PHE A 92 -11.82 -31.27 -90.84
C PHE A 92 -11.68 -29.74 -90.88
N ALA A 93 -11.18 -29.17 -89.78
CA ALA A 93 -10.91 -27.74 -89.67
C ALA A 93 -9.99 -27.23 -90.79
N THR A 94 -10.19 -25.99 -91.26
CA THR A 94 -9.53 -25.43 -92.46
C THR A 94 -8.01 -25.58 -92.47
N HIS A 95 -7.36 -25.43 -91.31
CA HIS A 95 -5.91 -25.56 -91.14
C HIS A 95 -5.40 -27.03 -91.15
N LEU A 96 -6.29 -28.00 -90.97
CA LEU A 96 -5.99 -29.44 -90.96
C LEU A 96 -6.40 -30.15 -92.26
N ARG A 97 -7.16 -29.47 -93.14
CA ARG A 97 -7.62 -30.03 -94.42
C ARG A 97 -6.47 -30.46 -95.30
N ASP A 98 -5.44 -29.62 -95.41
CA ASP A 98 -4.26 -29.91 -96.22
C ASP A 98 -3.48 -31.12 -95.69
N ILE A 99 -3.43 -31.31 -94.36
CA ILE A 99 -2.76 -32.44 -93.73
C ILE A 99 -3.48 -33.74 -94.10
N TYR A 100 -4.81 -33.77 -93.93
CA TYR A 100 -5.62 -34.91 -94.31
C TYR A 100 -5.59 -35.17 -95.83
N PHE A 101 -5.80 -34.13 -96.64
CA PHE A 101 -5.83 -34.20 -98.10
C PHE A 101 -4.51 -34.71 -98.69
N ASN A 102 -3.37 -34.17 -98.24
CA ASN A 102 -2.06 -34.63 -98.69
C ASN A 102 -1.83 -36.09 -98.36
N ARG A 103 -2.31 -36.54 -97.19
CA ARG A 103 -2.13 -37.93 -96.74
C ARG A 103 -3.03 -38.91 -97.49
N HIS A 104 -4.29 -38.55 -97.70
CA HIS A 104 -5.24 -39.28 -98.54
C HIS A 104 -4.71 -39.44 -99.98
N ARG A 105 -4.23 -38.34 -100.58
CA ARG A 105 -3.62 -38.35 -101.92
C ARG A 105 -2.33 -39.17 -101.98
N THR A 106 -1.49 -39.12 -100.94
CA THR A 106 -0.22 -39.86 -100.89
C THR A 106 -0.45 -41.37 -100.85
N ILE A 107 -1.41 -41.84 -100.05
CA ILE A 107 -1.79 -43.27 -99.97
C ILE A 107 -2.36 -43.76 -101.31
N THR A 108 -3.13 -42.92 -102.01
CA THR A 108 -3.69 -43.24 -103.33
C THR A 108 -2.61 -43.34 -104.43
N ILE A 109 -1.57 -42.50 -104.39
CA ILE A 109 -0.51 -42.46 -105.43
C ILE A 109 0.61 -43.49 -105.17
N ARG A 110 1.02 -43.70 -103.92
CA ARG A 110 2.18 -44.55 -103.58
C ARG A 110 1.80 -45.98 -103.16
N GLY A 111 0.51 -46.29 -103.05
CA GLY A 111 0.01 -47.57 -102.57
C GLY A 111 0.41 -47.86 -101.12
N ASN A 112 0.26 -49.11 -100.68
CA ASN A 112 0.55 -49.58 -99.32
C ASN A 112 2.03 -49.50 -98.88
N GLN A 113 2.93 -48.89 -99.67
CA GLN A 113 4.34 -48.66 -99.29
C GLN A 113 4.54 -47.41 -98.41
N TYR A 114 3.48 -46.64 -98.13
CA TYR A 114 3.52 -45.50 -97.21
C TYR A 114 2.94 -45.90 -95.86
N ASP A 115 3.70 -45.68 -94.78
CA ASP A 115 3.46 -46.00 -93.35
C ASP A 115 1.97 -45.94 -92.95
N SER A 116 1.25 -47.05 -93.19
CA SER A 116 -0.20 -47.19 -93.00
C SER A 116 -0.58 -47.34 -91.52
N ASP A 117 0.41 -47.38 -90.61
CA ASP A 117 0.21 -47.54 -89.17
C ASP A 117 0.18 -46.25 -88.36
N LYS A 118 0.54 -45.10 -88.95
CA LYS A 118 0.48 -43.82 -88.24
C LYS A 118 -0.93 -43.25 -88.20
N THR A 119 -1.53 -43.30 -87.01
CA THR A 119 -2.75 -42.58 -86.63
C THR A 119 -2.51 -41.07 -86.62
N LEU A 120 -3.46 -40.32 -87.16
CA LEU A 120 -3.48 -38.85 -87.14
C LEU A 120 -4.48 -38.38 -86.09
N SER A 121 -4.02 -37.76 -85.02
CA SER A 121 -4.90 -37.06 -84.08
C SER A 121 -5.28 -35.70 -84.69
N LEU A 122 -6.54 -35.53 -85.07
CA LEU A 122 -7.08 -34.36 -85.76
C LEU A 122 -8.37 -33.88 -85.07
N PHE A 123 -8.84 -32.69 -85.43
CA PHE A 123 -10.16 -32.20 -85.03
C PHE A 123 -11.11 -32.26 -86.22
N ALA A 124 -12.09 -33.16 -86.16
CA ALA A 124 -13.18 -33.22 -87.12
C ALA A 124 -14.24 -32.16 -86.80
N LEU A 125 -14.93 -31.67 -87.81
CA LEU A 125 -16.04 -30.74 -87.68
C LEU A 125 -17.35 -31.51 -87.73
N ASN A 126 -18.14 -31.38 -86.67
CA ASN A 126 -19.50 -31.92 -86.67
C ASN A 126 -20.44 -31.03 -87.51
N LYS A 127 -21.69 -31.46 -87.71
CA LYS A 127 -22.71 -30.70 -88.47
C LYS A 127 -22.98 -29.29 -87.94
N LEU A 128 -22.75 -29.04 -86.65
CA LEU A 128 -22.92 -27.73 -86.01
C LEU A 128 -21.67 -26.85 -86.15
N GLY A 129 -20.57 -27.37 -86.72
CA GLY A 129 -19.30 -26.67 -86.88
C GLY A 129 -18.38 -26.75 -85.67
N GLU A 130 -18.71 -27.58 -84.68
CA GLU A 130 -17.89 -27.78 -83.47
C GLU A 130 -16.76 -28.77 -83.75
N GLN A 131 -15.63 -28.59 -83.07
CA GLN A 131 -14.45 -29.43 -83.22
C GLN A 131 -14.51 -30.64 -82.28
N VAL A 132 -14.50 -31.84 -82.85
CA VAL A 132 -14.44 -33.11 -82.13
C VAL A 132 -13.04 -33.71 -82.31
N PRO A 133 -12.29 -33.97 -81.22
CA PRO A 133 -10.97 -34.60 -81.32
C PRO A 133 -11.10 -36.07 -81.75
N VAL A 134 -10.55 -36.40 -82.91
CA VAL A 134 -10.62 -37.74 -83.50
C VAL A 134 -9.24 -38.26 -83.91
N ASP A 135 -9.02 -39.54 -83.67
CA ASP A 135 -7.89 -40.29 -84.20
C ASP A 135 -8.28 -40.90 -85.56
N VAL A 136 -7.55 -40.54 -86.62
CA VAL A 136 -7.85 -40.93 -87.99
C VAL A 136 -6.78 -41.85 -88.55
N LYS A 137 -7.16 -43.05 -89.00
CA LYS A 137 -6.28 -43.99 -89.70
C LYS A 137 -6.81 -44.23 -91.11
N LEU A 138 -5.90 -44.26 -92.08
CA LEU A 138 -6.22 -44.42 -93.51
C LEU A 138 -5.69 -45.76 -94.01
N SER A 139 -6.50 -46.48 -94.78
CA SER A 139 -6.15 -47.77 -95.37
C SER A 139 -6.70 -47.89 -96.79
N LEU A 140 -5.96 -48.54 -97.68
CA LEU A 140 -6.32 -48.68 -99.09
C LEU A 140 -6.96 -50.04 -99.36
N ILE A 141 -8.05 -50.08 -100.15
CA ILE A 141 -8.67 -51.30 -100.67
C ILE A 141 -8.74 -51.23 -102.19
N GLU A 142 -8.28 -52.30 -102.83
CA GLU A 142 -8.34 -52.50 -104.27
C GLU A 142 -9.55 -53.37 -104.62
N THR A 143 -10.44 -52.88 -105.49
CA THR A 143 -11.56 -53.65 -106.06
C THR A 143 -11.34 -53.88 -107.56
N GLU A 144 -11.97 -54.89 -108.15
CA GLU A 144 -11.73 -55.31 -109.57
C GLU A 144 -11.89 -54.18 -110.60
N ASP A 145 -12.61 -53.09 -110.27
CA ASP A 145 -12.82 -51.94 -111.17
C ASP A 145 -12.31 -50.57 -110.62
N GLU A 146 -11.94 -50.40 -109.34
CA GLU A 146 -11.53 -49.08 -108.76
C GLU A 146 -10.68 -49.18 -107.45
N LEU A 147 -9.85 -48.16 -107.16
CA LEU A 147 -9.14 -47.95 -105.89
C LEU A 147 -9.99 -47.14 -104.88
N ARG A 148 -10.06 -47.59 -103.63
CA ARG A 148 -10.84 -46.91 -102.56
C ARG A 148 -10.04 -46.75 -101.27
N VAL A 149 -10.26 -45.63 -100.57
CA VAL A 149 -9.60 -45.33 -99.28
C VAL A 149 -10.61 -45.42 -98.15
N ILE A 150 -10.34 -46.28 -97.17
CA ILE A 150 -11.05 -46.35 -95.89
C ILE A 150 -10.36 -45.44 -94.88
N SER A 151 -11.16 -44.62 -94.21
CA SER A 151 -10.78 -43.76 -93.10
C SER A 151 -11.51 -44.24 -91.86
N SER A 152 -10.78 -44.72 -90.84
CA SER A 152 -11.35 -44.98 -89.52
C SER A 152 -11.18 -43.75 -88.64
N LEU A 153 -12.24 -43.31 -87.99
CA LEU A 153 -12.31 -42.18 -87.08
C LEU A 153 -12.69 -42.71 -85.70
N ARG A 154 -11.84 -42.48 -84.70
CA ARG A 154 -12.10 -42.82 -83.30
C ARG A 154 -12.23 -41.54 -82.49
N ASP A 155 -13.34 -41.37 -81.79
CA ASP A 155 -13.54 -40.24 -80.88
C ASP A 155 -12.62 -40.36 -79.66
N THR A 156 -11.93 -39.27 -79.32
CA THR A 156 -10.99 -39.19 -78.19
C THR A 156 -11.38 -38.14 -77.14
N SER A 157 -12.60 -37.63 -77.20
CA SER A 157 -13.10 -36.52 -76.36
C SER A 157 -12.97 -36.80 -74.85
N GLU A 158 -13.36 -37.99 -74.39
CA GLU A 158 -13.26 -38.38 -72.97
C GLU A 158 -11.81 -38.40 -72.46
N ARG A 159 -10.88 -38.87 -73.29
CA ARG A 159 -9.45 -38.93 -72.94
C ARG A 159 -8.86 -37.53 -72.78
N VAL A 160 -9.09 -36.65 -73.76
CA VAL A 160 -8.59 -35.27 -73.73
C VAL A 160 -9.18 -34.48 -72.56
N ALA A 161 -10.46 -34.70 -72.24
CA ALA A 161 -11.10 -34.06 -71.09
C ALA A 161 -10.51 -34.54 -69.74
N ALA A 162 -10.25 -35.85 -69.60
CA ALA A 162 -9.64 -36.42 -68.39
C ALA A 162 -8.19 -35.93 -68.19
N GLU A 163 -7.38 -35.91 -69.26
CA GLU A 163 -6.01 -35.38 -69.21
C GLU A 163 -5.98 -33.90 -68.83
N LYS A 164 -6.89 -33.11 -69.39
CA LYS A 164 -7.03 -31.68 -69.05
C LYS A 164 -7.45 -31.48 -67.59
N ALA A 165 -8.44 -32.20 -67.11
CA ALA A 165 -8.91 -32.10 -65.72
C ALA A 165 -7.79 -32.48 -64.72
N LEU A 166 -6.99 -33.51 -65.03
CA LEU A 166 -5.85 -33.89 -64.21
C LEU A 166 -4.77 -32.80 -64.20
N ALA A 167 -4.46 -32.21 -65.35
CA ALA A 167 -3.50 -31.11 -65.45
C ALA A 167 -3.96 -29.87 -64.68
N GLU A 168 -5.25 -29.51 -64.78
CA GLU A 168 -5.85 -28.40 -64.02
C GLU A 168 -5.80 -28.66 -62.51
N SER A 169 -6.16 -29.87 -62.07
CA SER A 169 -6.07 -30.25 -60.65
C SER A 169 -4.63 -30.20 -60.13
N ARG A 170 -3.65 -30.67 -60.93
CA ARG A 170 -2.23 -30.64 -60.54
C ARG A 170 -1.71 -29.21 -60.43
N ASN A 171 -2.04 -28.34 -61.39
CA ASN A 171 -1.67 -26.93 -61.35
C ASN A 171 -2.30 -26.20 -60.16
N LEU A 172 -3.56 -26.48 -59.84
CA LEU A 172 -4.24 -25.90 -58.68
C LEU A 172 -3.52 -26.28 -57.37
N LEU A 173 -3.23 -27.56 -57.17
CA LEU A 173 -2.53 -28.04 -55.97
C LEU A 173 -1.14 -27.42 -55.84
N GLN A 174 -0.37 -27.35 -56.92
CA GLN A 174 0.95 -26.72 -56.93
C GLN A 174 0.84 -25.23 -56.54
N THR A 175 -0.13 -24.51 -57.12
CA THR A 175 -0.36 -23.09 -56.81
C THR A 175 -0.71 -22.87 -55.33
N VAL A 176 -1.53 -23.74 -54.75
CA VAL A 176 -1.89 -23.67 -53.32
C VAL A 176 -0.68 -23.92 -52.42
N LEU A 177 0.17 -24.89 -52.77
CA LEU A 177 1.39 -25.18 -52.02
C LEU A 177 2.39 -24.02 -52.08
N ASP A 178 2.63 -23.46 -53.27
CA ASP A 178 3.62 -22.40 -53.48
C ASP A 178 3.20 -21.06 -52.86
N ASN A 179 1.89 -20.77 -52.81
CA ASN A 179 1.38 -19.55 -52.14
C ASN A 179 1.14 -19.74 -50.64
N SER A 180 1.48 -20.90 -50.06
CA SER A 180 1.38 -21.11 -48.62
C SER A 180 2.44 -20.27 -47.87
N PRO A 181 2.06 -19.53 -46.81
CA PRO A 181 3.01 -18.79 -45.99
C PRO A 181 3.87 -19.70 -45.09
N ALA A 182 3.48 -20.98 -44.93
CA ALA A 182 4.23 -21.98 -44.20
C ALA A 182 5.22 -22.71 -45.10
N LEU A 183 6.31 -23.21 -44.52
CA LEU A 183 7.22 -24.13 -45.19
C LEU A 183 6.50 -25.47 -45.33
N VAL A 184 6.40 -26.00 -46.54
CA VAL A 184 5.78 -27.31 -46.79
C VAL A 184 6.80 -28.20 -47.46
N PHE A 185 7.02 -29.37 -46.89
CA PHE A 185 7.95 -30.35 -47.43
C PHE A 185 7.42 -31.77 -47.28
N LEU A 186 7.98 -32.67 -48.10
CA LEU A 186 7.80 -34.10 -48.03
C LEU A 186 9.19 -34.73 -48.10
N LYS A 187 9.49 -35.69 -47.22
CA LYS A 187 10.74 -36.44 -47.23
C LYS A 187 10.51 -37.93 -47.34
N ASP A 188 11.43 -38.67 -47.94
CA ASP A 188 11.43 -40.14 -47.89
C ASP A 188 11.80 -40.65 -46.48
N THR A 189 11.75 -41.97 -46.29
CA THR A 189 12.11 -42.61 -45.00
C THR A 189 13.58 -42.47 -44.60
N GLU A 190 14.43 -41.97 -45.50
CA GLU A 190 15.85 -41.67 -45.25
C GLU A 190 16.08 -40.15 -45.04
N SER A 191 15.00 -39.38 -44.88
CA SER A 191 14.95 -37.92 -44.72
C SER A 191 15.48 -37.13 -45.92
N ARG A 192 15.36 -37.66 -47.16
CA ARG A 192 15.62 -36.88 -48.38
C ARG A 192 14.36 -36.20 -48.87
N TYR A 193 14.45 -34.94 -49.28
CA TYR A 193 13.32 -34.18 -49.77
C TYR A 193 12.77 -34.79 -51.08
N LEU A 194 11.48 -35.06 -51.12
CA LEU A 194 10.70 -35.49 -52.30
C LEU A 194 9.93 -34.32 -52.91
N LEU A 195 9.52 -33.36 -52.08
CA LEU A 195 8.79 -32.17 -52.47
C LEU A 195 9.09 -31.06 -51.47
N VAL A 196 9.22 -29.84 -51.98
CA VAL A 196 9.28 -28.60 -51.18
C VAL A 196 8.45 -27.53 -51.90
N ASN A 197 7.80 -26.63 -51.15
CA ASN A 197 7.11 -25.49 -51.74
C ASN A 197 8.04 -24.29 -51.96
N GLU A 198 7.56 -23.28 -52.70
CA GLU A 198 8.31 -22.05 -52.95
C GLU A 198 8.82 -21.37 -51.66
N LYS A 199 8.03 -21.39 -50.58
CA LYS A 199 8.42 -20.79 -49.30
C LYS A 199 9.65 -21.47 -48.68
N TRP A 200 9.75 -22.80 -48.79
CA TRP A 200 10.92 -23.55 -48.33
C TRP A 200 12.16 -23.20 -49.16
N ASN A 201 12.03 -23.04 -50.48
CA ASN A 201 13.17 -22.63 -51.33
C ASN A 201 13.68 -21.22 -50.99
N GLN A 202 12.77 -20.29 -50.66
CA GLN A 202 13.14 -18.96 -50.19
C GLN A 202 13.94 -19.00 -48.89
N LEU A 203 13.66 -19.96 -48.00
CA LEU A 203 14.42 -20.13 -46.75
C LEU A 203 15.89 -20.40 -47.03
N ILE A 204 16.23 -21.27 -47.98
CA ILE A 204 17.64 -21.61 -48.28
C ILE A 204 18.38 -20.48 -49.04
N GLY A 205 17.65 -19.46 -49.51
CA GLY A 205 18.24 -18.24 -50.08
C GLY A 205 18.94 -18.45 -51.43
N LYS A 206 18.69 -19.57 -52.12
CA LYS A 206 19.32 -19.90 -53.40
C LYS A 206 18.23 -20.17 -54.45
N GLU A 207 17.97 -19.17 -55.28
CA GLU A 207 17.14 -19.35 -56.48
C GLU A 207 17.75 -20.44 -57.37
N GLY A 208 16.98 -21.48 -57.67
CA GLY A 208 17.35 -22.52 -58.63
C GLY A 208 18.08 -23.75 -58.07
N ILE A 209 18.13 -23.94 -56.74
CA ILE A 209 18.50 -25.25 -56.17
C ILE A 209 17.27 -26.14 -56.10
N ASP A 210 17.37 -27.31 -56.74
CA ASP A 210 16.40 -28.38 -56.55
C ASP A 210 16.75 -29.10 -55.24
N ALA A 211 16.00 -28.82 -54.17
CA ALA A 211 16.19 -29.52 -52.91
C ALA A 211 15.75 -30.98 -52.98
N VAL A 212 14.96 -31.34 -54.01
CA VAL A 212 14.48 -32.70 -54.19
C VAL A 212 15.67 -33.65 -54.43
N GLY A 213 15.72 -34.72 -53.64
CA GLY A 213 16.77 -35.73 -53.66
C GLY A 213 17.92 -35.48 -52.69
N HIS A 214 18.00 -34.28 -52.09
CA HIS A 214 19.00 -33.91 -51.10
C HIS A 214 18.48 -34.10 -49.67
N ASP A 215 19.38 -34.11 -48.69
CA ASP A 215 19.04 -34.25 -47.27
C ASP A 215 19.27 -32.98 -46.45
N ASP A 216 18.92 -33.02 -45.16
CA ASP A 216 19.02 -31.86 -44.26
C ASP A 216 20.46 -31.32 -44.09
N TYR A 217 21.48 -32.18 -44.15
CA TYR A 217 22.88 -31.80 -43.90
C TYR A 217 23.46 -30.89 -44.98
N GLU A 218 22.84 -30.87 -46.16
CA GLU A 218 23.26 -30.01 -47.28
C GLU A 218 22.76 -28.56 -47.13
N PHE A 219 21.79 -28.34 -46.25
CA PHE A 219 21.08 -27.06 -46.11
C PHE A 219 21.20 -26.43 -44.72
N PHE A 220 21.33 -27.22 -43.67
CA PHE A 220 21.37 -26.78 -42.28
C PHE A 220 22.68 -27.18 -41.59
N THR A 221 22.93 -26.65 -40.39
CA THR A 221 24.08 -27.09 -39.59
C THR A 221 23.92 -28.54 -39.14
N GLN A 222 25.01 -29.17 -38.70
CA GLN A 222 24.97 -30.56 -38.27
C GLN A 222 24.03 -30.79 -37.07
N GLU A 223 24.04 -29.87 -36.11
CA GLU A 223 23.15 -29.93 -34.93
C GLU A 223 21.67 -29.78 -35.30
N GLU A 224 21.33 -28.84 -36.18
CA GLU A 224 19.97 -28.64 -36.68
C GLU A 224 19.49 -29.84 -37.50
N SER A 225 20.35 -30.37 -38.37
CA SER A 225 20.04 -31.53 -39.22
C SER A 225 19.77 -32.79 -38.39
N ASP A 226 20.58 -33.02 -37.35
CA ASP A 226 20.40 -34.14 -36.42
C ASP A 226 19.06 -34.03 -35.67
N ALA A 227 18.70 -32.82 -35.21
CA ALA A 227 17.41 -32.57 -34.56
C ALA A 227 16.22 -32.78 -35.52
N LEU A 228 16.29 -32.24 -36.74
CA LEU A 228 15.23 -32.40 -37.75
C LEU A 228 15.00 -33.87 -38.12
N ARG A 229 16.08 -34.63 -38.31
CA ARG A 229 16.02 -36.08 -38.60
C ARG A 229 15.52 -36.89 -37.42
N GLN A 230 15.84 -36.50 -36.19
CA GLN A 230 15.29 -37.15 -34.99
C GLN A 230 13.78 -36.95 -34.90
N ASN A 231 13.30 -35.73 -35.17
CA ASN A 231 11.86 -35.44 -35.25
C ASN A 231 11.18 -36.26 -36.37
N ASP A 232 11.83 -36.39 -37.53
CA ASP A 232 11.31 -37.22 -38.64
C ASP A 232 11.22 -38.71 -38.22
N ARG A 233 12.22 -39.22 -37.50
CA ARG A 233 12.23 -40.60 -36.99
C ARG A 233 11.13 -40.85 -35.97
N GLU A 234 10.89 -39.90 -35.07
CA GLU A 234 9.81 -40.01 -34.07
C GLU A 234 8.42 -40.13 -34.73
N VAL A 235 8.20 -39.40 -35.83
CA VAL A 235 6.95 -39.51 -36.62
C VAL A 235 6.82 -40.87 -37.31
N ILE A 236 7.94 -41.42 -37.81
CA ILE A 236 7.95 -42.75 -38.43
C ILE A 236 7.72 -43.85 -37.39
N GLU A 237 8.34 -43.75 -36.22
CA GLU A 237 8.21 -44.75 -35.14
C GLU A 237 6.83 -44.71 -34.47
N SER A 238 6.28 -43.51 -34.27
CA SER A 238 4.95 -43.33 -33.68
C SER A 238 3.82 -43.63 -34.67
N GLY A 239 4.03 -43.34 -35.96
CA GLY A 239 2.97 -43.41 -36.99
C GLY A 239 1.88 -42.34 -36.81
N GLU A 240 2.13 -41.31 -36.00
CA GLU A 240 1.17 -40.24 -35.69
C GLU A 240 1.70 -38.86 -36.11
N THR A 241 0.80 -37.88 -36.17
CA THR A 241 1.19 -36.48 -36.38
C THR A 241 1.77 -35.90 -35.11
N VAL A 242 3.02 -35.44 -35.15
CA VAL A 242 3.73 -34.85 -34.00
C VAL A 242 4.05 -33.38 -34.29
N THR A 243 4.01 -32.56 -33.24
CA THR A 243 4.28 -31.12 -33.34
C THR A 243 5.57 -30.80 -32.61
N PHE A 244 6.48 -30.10 -33.28
CA PHE A 244 7.81 -29.75 -32.77
C PHE A 244 8.02 -28.24 -32.81
N GLU A 245 8.73 -27.72 -31.81
CA GLU A 245 9.33 -26.38 -31.87
C GLU A 245 10.76 -26.54 -32.39
N GLU A 246 11.00 -26.07 -33.61
CA GLU A 246 12.29 -26.20 -34.30
C GLU A 246 12.96 -24.83 -34.36
N ARG A 247 14.17 -24.76 -33.80
CA ARG A 247 14.98 -23.53 -33.78
C ARG A 247 16.10 -23.67 -34.79
N MET A 248 16.20 -22.69 -35.69
CA MET A 248 17.21 -22.64 -36.74
C MET A 248 17.92 -21.29 -36.72
N LYS A 249 19.23 -21.28 -36.90
CA LYS A 249 20.05 -20.07 -37.02
C LYS A 249 20.39 -19.84 -38.48
N GLN A 250 19.84 -18.76 -39.03
CA GLN A 250 20.10 -18.35 -40.40
C GLN A 250 20.63 -16.92 -40.42
N ASP A 251 21.76 -16.70 -41.10
CA ASP A 251 22.44 -15.39 -41.19
C ASP A 251 22.74 -14.74 -39.82
N GLY A 252 22.98 -15.56 -38.80
CA GLY A 252 23.21 -15.11 -37.42
C GLY A 252 21.95 -14.74 -36.63
N VAL A 253 20.77 -14.87 -37.24
CA VAL A 253 19.46 -14.65 -36.61
C VAL A 253 18.82 -16.00 -36.27
N GLU A 254 18.37 -16.15 -35.03
CA GLU A 254 17.60 -17.32 -34.60
C GLU A 254 16.13 -17.19 -35.01
N TRP A 255 15.63 -18.24 -35.65
CA TRP A 255 14.27 -18.40 -36.13
C TRP A 255 13.62 -19.58 -35.40
N VAL A 256 12.37 -19.40 -34.98
CA VAL A 256 11.59 -20.42 -34.29
C VAL A 256 10.42 -20.82 -35.18
N TYR A 257 10.30 -22.11 -35.47
CA TYR A 257 9.25 -22.69 -36.29
C TYR A 257 8.42 -23.68 -35.47
N LEU A 258 7.11 -23.63 -35.63
CA LEU A 258 6.21 -24.70 -35.18
C LEU A 258 5.96 -25.66 -36.35
N SER A 259 6.53 -26.84 -36.25
CA SER A 259 6.54 -27.86 -37.29
C SER A 259 5.56 -28.98 -36.95
N HIS A 260 4.50 -29.11 -37.75
CA HIS A 260 3.59 -30.25 -37.70
C HIS A 260 4.07 -31.29 -38.72
N LYS A 261 4.55 -32.43 -38.25
CA LYS A 261 5.06 -33.52 -39.09
C LYS A 261 4.13 -34.73 -39.00
N PHE A 262 3.87 -35.38 -40.13
CA PHE A 262 2.90 -36.47 -40.25
C PHE A 262 3.38 -37.54 -41.25
N PRO A 263 3.03 -38.83 -41.02
CA PRO A 263 3.42 -39.89 -41.94
C PRO A 263 2.49 -39.91 -43.17
N ILE A 264 3.08 -40.20 -44.33
CA ILE A 264 2.37 -40.54 -45.56
C ILE A 264 2.48 -42.04 -45.75
N MET A 265 1.34 -42.70 -45.92
CA MET A 265 1.23 -44.15 -46.06
C MET A 265 0.86 -44.55 -47.49
N ASP A 266 1.28 -45.74 -47.91
CA ASP A 266 0.82 -46.37 -49.14
C ASP A 266 -0.53 -47.10 -48.99
N GLU A 267 -1.01 -47.73 -50.08
CA GLU A 267 -2.26 -48.52 -50.08
C GLU A 267 -2.23 -49.75 -49.14
N ARG A 268 -1.05 -50.15 -48.66
CA ARG A 268 -0.84 -51.28 -47.75
C ARG A 268 -0.72 -50.85 -46.29
N GLY A 269 -0.73 -49.54 -46.03
CA GLY A 269 -0.58 -48.96 -44.69
C GLY A 269 0.87 -48.83 -44.22
N GLU A 270 1.84 -48.98 -45.12
CA GLU A 270 3.26 -48.78 -44.81
C GLU A 270 3.65 -47.31 -44.99
N ILE A 271 4.45 -46.77 -44.07
CA ILE A 271 4.92 -45.38 -44.14
C ILE A 271 5.96 -45.26 -45.26
N ILE A 272 5.69 -44.43 -46.26
CA ILE A 272 6.55 -44.21 -47.43
C ILE A 272 7.25 -42.85 -47.42
N ALA A 273 6.74 -41.89 -46.64
CA ALA A 273 7.30 -40.55 -46.55
C ALA A 273 6.83 -39.83 -45.27
N VAL A 274 7.51 -38.75 -44.90
CA VAL A 274 7.14 -37.83 -43.83
C VAL A 274 6.82 -36.47 -44.44
N GLY A 275 5.58 -36.01 -44.27
CA GLY A 275 5.16 -34.67 -44.63
C GLY A 275 5.34 -33.70 -43.46
N GLY A 276 5.68 -32.46 -43.74
CA GLY A 276 5.85 -31.42 -42.73
C GLY A 276 5.29 -30.08 -43.17
N ILE A 277 4.63 -29.38 -42.24
CA ILE A 277 4.19 -28.00 -42.38
C ILE A 277 4.77 -27.20 -41.21
N SER A 278 5.64 -26.23 -41.51
CA SER A 278 6.34 -25.44 -40.51
C SER A 278 5.98 -23.96 -40.61
N THR A 279 5.46 -23.40 -39.51
CA THR A 279 5.03 -21.99 -39.43
C THR A 279 6.01 -21.20 -38.58
N ASN A 280 6.48 -20.06 -39.10
CA ASN A 280 7.38 -19.17 -38.36
C ASN A 280 6.65 -18.49 -37.20
N MET A 281 7.21 -18.58 -36.00
CA MET A 281 6.67 -17.98 -34.77
C MET A 281 7.68 -17.10 -34.03
N THR A 282 8.79 -16.73 -34.67
CA THR A 282 9.86 -15.93 -34.06
C THR A 282 9.36 -14.61 -33.47
N GLU A 283 8.55 -13.85 -34.22
CA GLU A 283 8.00 -12.57 -33.74
C GLU A 283 7.07 -12.77 -32.54
N LEU A 284 6.29 -13.85 -32.53
CA LEU A 284 5.36 -14.16 -31.46
C LEU A 284 6.09 -14.56 -30.17
N VAL A 285 7.14 -15.39 -30.29
CA VAL A 285 7.97 -15.80 -29.15
C VAL A 285 8.71 -14.60 -28.56
N ARG A 286 9.36 -13.78 -29.39
CA ARG A 286 10.07 -12.56 -28.93
C ARG A 286 9.13 -11.55 -28.28
N ALA A 287 7.93 -11.35 -28.84
CA ALA A 287 6.95 -10.45 -28.25
C ALA A 287 6.44 -10.95 -26.90
N ARG A 288 6.32 -12.27 -26.73
CA ARG A 288 5.92 -12.89 -25.46
C ARG A 288 7.02 -12.76 -24.41
N GLU A 289 8.26 -13.07 -24.74
CA GLU A 289 9.41 -12.94 -23.83
C GLU A 289 9.58 -11.49 -23.36
N ALA A 290 9.53 -10.52 -24.28
CA ALA A 290 9.61 -9.10 -23.93
C ALA A 290 8.44 -8.64 -23.04
N ALA A 291 7.24 -9.21 -23.22
CA ALA A 291 6.08 -8.91 -22.38
C ALA A 291 6.21 -9.50 -20.97
N ASP A 292 6.75 -10.72 -20.86
CA ASP A 292 6.98 -11.39 -19.57
C ASP A 292 8.08 -10.66 -18.77
N GLU A 293 9.19 -10.27 -19.41
CA GLU A 293 10.24 -9.44 -18.81
C GLU A 293 9.71 -8.08 -18.33
N ALA A 294 8.92 -7.39 -19.16
CA ALA A 294 8.33 -6.10 -18.80
C ALA A 294 7.37 -6.23 -17.61
N LYS A 295 6.65 -7.35 -17.51
CA LYS A 295 5.74 -7.63 -16.39
C LYS A 295 6.51 -7.89 -15.10
N GLU A 296 7.57 -8.69 -15.14
CA GLU A 296 8.42 -8.95 -13.97
C GLU A 296 9.10 -7.67 -13.47
N ALA A 297 9.61 -6.84 -14.37
CA ALA A 297 10.18 -5.54 -14.02
C ALA A 297 9.14 -4.61 -13.36
N ALA A 298 7.90 -4.59 -13.87
CA ALA A 298 6.82 -3.80 -13.30
C ALA A 298 6.39 -4.30 -11.92
N ASP A 299 6.28 -5.62 -11.73
CA ASP A 299 5.92 -6.23 -10.44
C ASP A 299 7.01 -5.97 -9.38
N SER A 300 8.29 -6.08 -9.76
CA SER A 300 9.43 -5.76 -8.89
C SER A 300 9.43 -4.28 -8.47
N ALA A 301 9.22 -3.36 -9.43
CA ALA A 301 9.13 -1.93 -9.15
C ALA A 301 7.95 -1.61 -8.20
N ARG A 302 6.79 -2.26 -8.40
CA ARG A 302 5.63 -2.10 -7.51
C ARG A 302 5.93 -2.62 -6.10
N HIS A 303 6.54 -3.80 -5.98
CA HIS A 303 6.91 -4.36 -4.69
C HIS A 303 7.92 -3.49 -3.93
N MET A 304 8.91 -2.90 -4.61
CA MET A 304 9.84 -1.96 -4.00
C MET A 304 9.14 -0.68 -3.54
N ALA A 305 8.23 -0.12 -4.34
CA ALA A 305 7.46 1.05 -3.96
C ALA A 305 6.55 0.79 -2.74
N ASP A 306 5.88 -0.35 -2.69
CA ASP A 306 5.03 -0.75 -1.57
C ASP A 306 5.86 -0.98 -0.29
N LYS A 307 7.03 -1.61 -0.41
CA LYS A 307 7.95 -1.82 0.72
C LYS A 307 8.47 -0.49 1.26
N ALA A 308 8.85 0.44 0.38
CA ALA A 308 9.27 1.79 0.77
C ALA A 308 8.14 2.58 1.46
N ASN A 309 6.91 2.50 0.95
CA ASN A 309 5.75 3.16 1.57
C ASN A 309 5.40 2.57 2.94
N ARG A 310 5.50 1.25 3.11
CA ARG A 310 5.33 0.60 4.42
C ARG A 310 6.41 1.03 5.40
N ALA A 311 7.68 0.95 5.01
CA ALA A 311 8.79 1.40 5.84
C ALA A 311 8.66 2.89 6.25
N LYS A 312 8.26 3.77 5.31
CA LYS A 312 7.96 5.19 5.60
C LYS A 312 6.82 5.32 6.64
N SER A 313 5.76 4.53 6.49
CA SER A 313 4.61 4.57 7.41
C SER A 313 4.95 4.07 8.81
N ASP A 314 5.74 3.00 8.89
CA ASP A 314 6.12 2.37 10.16
C ASP A 314 7.17 3.23 10.89
N PHE A 315 8.11 3.83 10.16
CA PHE A 315 9.01 4.85 10.69
C PHE A 315 8.24 6.02 11.31
N LEU A 316 7.21 6.54 10.64
CA LEU A 316 6.41 7.65 11.15
C LEU A 316 5.53 7.24 12.35
N ALA A 317 5.07 5.99 12.39
CA ALA A 317 4.36 5.46 13.55
C ALA A 317 5.27 5.39 14.79
N ASN A 318 6.51 4.93 14.64
CA ASN A 318 7.48 4.85 15.73
C ASN A 318 7.93 6.24 16.18
N MET A 319 8.23 7.14 15.24
CA MET A 319 8.56 8.54 15.53
C MET A 319 7.45 9.26 16.31
N SER A 320 6.17 8.89 16.09
CA SER A 320 5.07 9.44 16.89
C SER A 320 5.25 9.17 18.38
N HIS A 321 5.70 7.98 18.76
CA HIS A 321 5.86 7.61 20.16
C HIS A 321 7.12 8.24 20.75
N GLU A 322 8.24 8.17 20.03
CA GLU A 322 9.52 8.73 20.48
C GLU A 322 9.50 10.25 20.64
N ILE A 323 8.69 10.96 19.87
CA ILE A 323 8.53 12.41 20.03
C ILE A 323 7.47 12.73 21.09
N ARG A 324 6.39 11.95 21.20
CA ARG A 324 5.29 12.23 22.14
C ARG A 324 5.70 12.08 23.60
N THR A 325 6.50 11.07 23.92
CA THR A 325 6.94 10.79 25.31
C THR A 325 7.71 11.96 25.94
N PRO A 326 8.80 12.48 25.34
CA PRO A 326 9.51 13.63 25.92
C PRO A 326 8.66 14.91 25.92
N MET A 327 7.77 15.08 24.93
CA MET A 327 6.87 16.24 24.89
C MET A 327 5.83 16.23 26.00
N ASN A 328 5.26 15.07 26.30
CA ASN A 328 4.31 14.90 27.40
C ASN A 328 4.99 15.13 28.75
N ALA A 329 6.24 14.68 28.93
CA ALA A 329 7.04 14.99 30.10
C ALA A 329 7.22 16.50 30.29
N ILE A 330 7.59 17.24 29.23
CA ILE A 330 7.75 18.71 29.28
C ILE A 330 6.41 19.41 29.59
N ILE A 331 5.31 18.96 28.99
CA ILE A 331 3.97 19.51 29.26
C ILE A 331 3.54 19.24 30.70
N GLY A 332 3.78 18.02 31.20
CA GLY A 332 3.51 17.59 32.57
C GLY A 332 4.30 18.41 33.58
N MET A 333 5.64 18.41 33.48
CA MET A 333 6.51 19.16 34.39
C MET A 333 6.22 20.67 34.39
N SER A 334 5.97 21.26 33.21
CA SER A 334 5.62 22.69 33.14
C SER A 334 4.25 22.98 33.74
N TYR A 335 3.29 22.06 33.63
CA TYR A 335 2.00 22.16 34.28
C TYR A 335 2.12 22.05 35.80
N LEU A 336 2.87 21.07 36.31
CA LEU A 336 3.11 20.88 37.74
C LEU A 336 3.84 22.08 38.35
N ALA A 337 4.87 22.59 37.68
CA ALA A 337 5.56 23.81 38.10
C ALA A 337 4.59 25.00 38.21
N LEU A 338 3.63 25.16 37.29
CA LEU A 338 2.60 26.22 37.36
C LEU A 338 1.64 26.09 38.56
N GLN A 339 1.53 24.91 39.17
CA GLN A 339 0.73 24.67 40.38
C GLN A 339 1.51 24.98 41.68
N THR A 340 2.81 25.24 41.60
CA THR A 340 3.65 25.62 42.75
C THR A 340 3.68 27.13 42.99
N GLU A 341 4.23 27.57 44.12
CA GLU A 341 4.46 28.99 44.40
C GLU A 341 5.58 29.55 43.51
N LEU A 342 5.22 30.20 42.40
CA LEU A 342 6.14 30.84 41.46
C LEU A 342 6.07 32.37 41.54
N ASP A 343 7.21 33.04 41.35
CA ASP A 343 7.21 34.48 41.13
C ASP A 343 6.65 34.86 39.73
N ARG A 344 6.27 36.13 39.53
CA ARG A 344 5.65 36.59 38.27
C ARG A 344 6.54 36.41 37.02
N LYS A 345 7.86 36.36 37.18
CA LYS A 345 8.79 36.13 36.06
C LYS A 345 8.90 34.63 35.77
N GLN A 346 9.03 33.80 36.79
CA GLN A 346 9.07 32.35 36.71
C GLN A 346 7.76 31.81 36.12
N GLN A 347 6.61 32.25 36.63
CA GLN A 347 5.30 31.84 36.11
C GLN A 347 5.15 32.18 34.62
N ASN A 348 5.61 33.36 34.19
CA ASN A 348 5.62 33.74 32.77
C ASN A 348 6.55 32.88 31.91
N LEU A 349 7.74 32.51 32.43
CA LEU A 349 8.67 31.63 31.71
C LEU A 349 8.09 30.23 31.58
N VAL A 350 7.57 29.65 32.67
CA VAL A 350 6.99 28.31 32.66
C VAL A 350 5.72 28.28 31.79
N ASN A 351 4.87 29.30 31.83
CA ASN A 351 3.73 29.42 30.90
C ASN A 351 4.17 29.44 29.43
N LYS A 352 5.25 30.15 29.10
CA LYS A 352 5.78 30.16 27.73
C LYS A 352 6.31 28.79 27.30
N VAL A 353 6.99 28.07 28.19
CA VAL A 353 7.45 26.69 27.94
C VAL A 353 6.24 25.77 27.73
N HIS A 354 5.24 25.84 28.60
CA HIS A 354 4.02 25.05 28.52
C HIS A 354 3.26 25.27 27.20
N LEU A 355 3.05 26.54 26.82
CA LEU A 355 2.39 26.91 25.56
C LEU A 355 3.20 26.47 24.33
N SER A 356 4.52 26.63 24.36
CA SER A 356 5.41 26.22 23.25
C SER A 356 5.42 24.71 23.09
N ALA A 357 5.46 23.95 24.19
CA ALA A 357 5.41 22.50 24.16
C ALA A 357 4.08 21.99 23.61
N LYS A 358 2.94 22.56 24.05
CA LYS A 358 1.62 22.26 23.47
C LYS A 358 1.54 22.59 21.98
N SER A 359 2.09 23.73 21.55
CA SER A 359 2.10 24.12 20.13
C SER A 359 2.92 23.15 19.28
N LEU A 360 4.08 22.71 19.77
CA LEU A 360 4.94 21.77 19.06
C LEU A 360 4.28 20.40 18.94
N LEU A 361 3.65 19.91 20.01
CA LEU A 361 2.88 18.67 19.97
C LEU A 361 1.73 18.73 18.96
N GLY A 362 1.05 19.88 18.85
CA GLY A 362 0.05 20.11 17.80
C GLY A 362 0.62 19.98 16.39
N ILE A 363 1.79 20.57 16.13
CA ILE A 363 2.49 20.47 14.83
C ILE A 363 2.88 19.02 14.51
N ILE A 364 3.39 18.29 15.50
CA ILE A 364 3.77 16.88 15.33
C ILE A 364 2.53 16.04 15.01
N ASN A 365 1.44 16.24 15.75
CA ASN A 365 0.17 15.56 15.47
C ASN A 365 -0.35 15.88 14.07
N ASP A 366 -0.24 17.12 13.60
CA ASP A 366 -0.63 17.48 12.22
C ASP A 366 0.22 16.73 11.17
N ILE A 367 1.54 16.62 11.37
CA ILE A 367 2.43 15.88 10.46
C ILE A 367 2.09 14.38 10.45
N LEU A 368 1.78 13.82 11.61
CA LEU A 368 1.41 12.41 11.76
C LEU A 368 0.03 12.13 11.16
N ASP A 369 -0.95 12.99 11.40
CA ASP A 369 -2.28 12.90 10.78
C ASP A 369 -2.15 12.98 9.26
N PHE A 370 -1.34 13.90 8.72
CA PHE A 370 -1.05 13.98 7.29
C PHE A 370 -0.43 12.68 6.75
N SER A 371 0.52 12.11 7.47
CA SER A 371 1.18 10.86 7.10
C SER A 371 0.23 9.66 7.12
N LYS A 372 -0.66 9.58 8.13
CA LYS A 372 -1.71 8.55 8.22
C LYS A 372 -2.74 8.68 7.10
N ILE A 373 -3.05 9.91 6.70
CA ILE A 373 -3.94 10.21 5.57
C ILE A 373 -3.30 9.76 4.25
N GLU A 374 -2.04 10.12 3.99
CA GLU A 374 -1.30 9.73 2.77
C GLU A 374 -1.19 8.20 2.64
N ALA A 375 -0.99 7.50 3.76
CA ALA A 375 -0.94 6.04 3.82
C ALA A 375 -2.33 5.36 3.76
N GLY A 376 -3.43 6.12 3.71
CA GLY A 376 -4.80 5.59 3.70
C GLY A 376 -5.26 4.96 5.02
N LYS A 377 -4.47 5.07 6.10
CA LYS A 377 -4.71 4.42 7.41
C LYS A 377 -5.62 5.22 8.36
N LEU A 378 -6.07 6.42 7.98
CA LEU A 378 -6.94 7.25 8.82
C LEU A 378 -8.42 6.83 8.66
N GLU A 379 -9.00 6.26 9.71
CA GLU A 379 -10.42 5.91 9.81
C GLU A 379 -11.17 6.95 10.66
N LEU A 380 -12.42 7.27 10.28
CA LEU A 380 -13.27 8.18 11.04
C LEU A 380 -14.10 7.40 12.06
N GLU A 381 -14.20 7.92 13.27
CA GLU A 381 -15.06 7.32 14.30
C GLU A 381 -16.55 7.51 13.97
N GLN A 382 -17.39 6.60 14.46
CA GLN A 382 -18.84 6.67 14.38
C GLN A 382 -19.43 6.65 15.79
N VAL A 383 -19.33 7.78 16.49
CA VAL A 383 -19.87 7.94 17.84
C VAL A 383 -21.09 8.85 17.85
N SER A 384 -22.00 8.61 18.80
CA SER A 384 -23.11 9.52 19.04
C SER A 384 -22.59 10.79 19.72
N PHE A 385 -22.85 11.95 19.15
CA PHE A 385 -22.42 13.24 19.71
C PHE A 385 -23.48 14.34 19.53
N GLU A 386 -23.37 15.38 20.36
CA GLU A 386 -24.18 16.58 20.22
C GLU A 386 -23.39 17.68 19.50
N LEU A 387 -23.96 18.24 18.41
CA LEU A 387 -23.27 19.30 17.66
C LEU A 387 -23.02 20.55 18.51
N ASN A 388 -23.94 20.85 19.43
CA ASN A 388 -23.81 21.98 20.34
C ASN A 388 -22.57 21.88 21.23
N ASP A 389 -22.21 20.67 21.71
CA ASP A 389 -21.01 20.48 22.52
C ASP A 389 -19.73 20.80 21.74
N VAL A 390 -19.70 20.43 20.45
CA VAL A 390 -18.58 20.76 19.56
C VAL A 390 -18.46 22.27 19.40
N LEU A 391 -19.57 22.99 19.20
CA LEU A 391 -19.60 24.44 19.06
C LEU A 391 -19.26 25.18 20.36
N VAL A 392 -19.69 24.67 21.52
CA VAL A 392 -19.31 25.19 22.85
C VAL A 392 -17.80 25.06 23.06
N ASN A 393 -17.24 23.89 22.76
CA ASN A 393 -15.80 23.66 22.87
C ASN A 393 -15.01 24.58 21.92
N LEU A 394 -15.48 24.74 20.68
CA LEU A 394 -14.90 25.68 19.71
C LEU A 394 -14.92 27.13 20.23
N SER A 395 -16.05 27.57 20.78
CA SER A 395 -16.22 28.89 21.37
C SER A 395 -15.22 29.13 22.51
N ASN A 396 -15.03 28.16 23.40
CA ASN A 396 -14.10 28.29 24.52
C ASN A 396 -12.64 28.40 24.08
N LEU A 397 -12.26 27.66 23.02
CA LEU A 397 -10.88 27.63 22.53
C LEU A 397 -10.52 28.85 21.65
N VAL A 398 -11.43 29.24 20.77
CA VAL A 398 -11.21 30.34 19.82
C VAL A 398 -11.59 31.68 20.42
N GLY A 399 -12.60 31.72 21.31
CA GLY A 399 -13.10 32.93 21.94
C GLY A 399 -12.01 33.71 22.67
N LEU A 400 -11.19 33.02 23.48
CA LEU A 400 -10.09 33.66 24.22
C LEU A 400 -9.07 34.33 23.28
N LYS A 401 -8.73 33.69 22.16
CA LYS A 401 -7.79 34.26 21.17
C LYS A 401 -8.39 35.41 20.37
N ALA A 402 -9.67 35.31 20.04
CA ALA A 402 -10.40 36.39 19.38
C ALA A 402 -10.47 37.62 20.30
N GLU A 403 -10.73 37.39 21.59
CA GLU A 403 -10.79 38.42 22.63
C GLU A 403 -9.44 39.11 22.87
N GLU A 404 -8.33 38.37 22.94
CA GLU A 404 -6.97 38.94 23.04
C GLU A 404 -6.67 39.94 21.90
N LYS A 405 -7.30 39.73 20.73
CA LYS A 405 -7.20 40.62 19.57
C LYS A 405 -8.33 41.66 19.47
N GLY A 406 -9.30 41.65 20.38
CA GLY A 406 -10.49 42.51 20.34
C GLY A 406 -11.41 42.22 19.14
N LEU A 407 -11.45 40.98 18.65
CA LEU A 407 -12.34 40.54 17.57
C LEU A 407 -13.67 40.01 18.11
N GLU A 408 -14.77 40.33 17.44
CA GLU A 408 -16.09 39.79 17.78
C GLU A 408 -16.27 38.39 17.18
N LEU A 409 -16.47 37.36 18.01
CA LEU A 409 -16.77 36.00 17.57
C LEU A 409 -18.29 35.79 17.60
N LEU A 410 -18.89 35.33 16.49
CA LEU A 410 -20.33 35.10 16.35
C LEU A 410 -20.60 33.67 15.85
N ILE A 411 -21.55 32.98 16.48
CA ILE A 411 -21.97 31.62 16.09
C ILE A 411 -23.46 31.62 15.78
N ASP A 412 -23.80 31.29 14.54
CA ASP A 412 -25.15 31.22 14.01
C ASP A 412 -25.48 29.76 13.64
N ALA A 413 -26.03 29.03 14.61
CA ALA A 413 -26.50 27.66 14.48
C ALA A 413 -27.99 27.56 14.90
N PRO A 414 -28.94 27.37 13.97
CA PRO A 414 -30.36 27.32 14.27
C PRO A 414 -30.75 25.99 14.93
N LEU A 415 -31.80 26.01 15.78
CA LEU A 415 -32.36 24.82 16.43
C LEU A 415 -32.94 23.78 15.45
N SER A 416 -33.13 24.15 14.18
CA SER A 416 -33.61 23.24 13.14
C SER A 416 -32.64 22.10 12.81
N ILE A 417 -31.39 22.19 13.28
CA ILE A 417 -30.37 21.17 13.07
C ILE A 417 -30.60 20.02 14.07
N PRO A 418 -30.63 18.75 13.63
CA PRO A 418 -30.68 17.61 14.53
C PRO A 418 -29.50 17.66 15.52
N ASN A 419 -29.80 17.67 16.82
CA ASN A 419 -28.75 17.84 17.82
C ASN A 419 -27.91 16.56 18.00
N ASN A 420 -28.53 15.38 17.89
CA ASN A 420 -27.85 14.08 18.04
C ASN A 420 -27.44 13.51 16.69
N LEU A 421 -26.13 13.54 16.43
CA LEU A 421 -25.50 13.06 15.21
C LEU A 421 -24.62 11.84 15.50
N ILE A 422 -24.41 11.01 14.49
CA ILE A 422 -23.43 9.92 14.53
C ILE A 422 -22.31 10.26 13.54
N GLY A 423 -21.08 10.28 14.05
CA GLY A 423 -19.86 10.58 13.30
C GLY A 423 -18.70 10.86 14.24
N ASP A 424 -17.70 11.62 13.77
CA ASP A 424 -16.48 11.92 14.51
C ASP A 424 -16.46 13.39 14.98
N PRO A 425 -16.83 13.69 16.25
CA PRO A 425 -16.85 15.06 16.76
C PRO A 425 -15.45 15.67 16.91
N LEU A 426 -14.42 14.85 17.10
CA LEU A 426 -13.05 15.31 17.29
C LEU A 426 -12.47 15.80 15.98
N ARG A 427 -12.66 15.05 14.89
CA ARG A 427 -12.22 15.45 13.54
C ARG A 427 -13.04 16.61 12.98
N LEU A 428 -14.34 16.65 13.22
CA LEU A 428 -15.16 17.83 12.92
C LEU A 428 -14.66 19.06 13.67
N GLY A 429 -14.39 18.92 14.97
CA GLY A 429 -13.81 19.97 15.81
C GLY A 429 -12.46 20.44 15.28
N GLN A 430 -11.58 19.53 14.85
CA GLN A 430 -10.27 19.86 14.27
C GLN A 430 -10.39 20.74 13.02
N VAL A 431 -11.29 20.39 12.09
CA VAL A 431 -11.55 21.22 10.89
C VAL A 431 -12.02 22.62 11.29
N LEU A 432 -12.98 22.71 12.21
CA LEU A 432 -13.54 23.99 12.68
C LEU A 432 -12.48 24.84 13.40
N ILE A 433 -11.70 24.25 14.31
CA ILE A 433 -10.63 24.93 15.05
C ILE A 433 -9.57 25.45 14.08
N ASN A 434 -9.17 24.68 13.08
CA ASN A 434 -8.18 25.09 12.09
C ASN A 434 -8.65 26.29 11.27
N LEU A 435 -9.87 26.24 10.74
CA LEU A 435 -10.44 27.34 9.95
C LEU A 435 -10.68 28.59 10.80
N CYS A 436 -11.16 28.44 12.04
CA CYS A 436 -11.43 29.57 12.93
C CYS A 436 -10.14 30.21 13.46
N ASN A 437 -9.11 29.41 13.80
CA ASN A 437 -7.79 29.96 14.16
C ASN A 437 -7.18 30.74 13.00
N ASN A 438 -7.34 30.27 11.76
CA ASN A 438 -6.90 31.02 10.58
C ASN A 438 -7.68 32.35 10.44
N ALA A 439 -9.00 32.32 10.60
CA ALA A 439 -9.82 33.54 10.57
C ALA A 439 -9.37 34.57 11.63
N VAL A 440 -9.16 34.15 12.88
CA VAL A 440 -8.66 35.02 13.97
C VAL A 440 -7.22 35.49 13.70
N LYS A 441 -6.38 34.64 13.12
CA LYS A 441 -4.99 34.96 12.79
C LYS A 441 -4.88 36.07 11.76
N PHE A 442 -5.68 36.01 10.69
CA PHE A 442 -5.62 36.93 9.55
C PHE A 442 -6.56 38.14 9.65
N THR A 443 -7.37 38.22 10.70
CA THR A 443 -8.21 39.39 11.02
C THR A 443 -7.52 40.26 12.07
N HIS A 444 -7.42 41.56 11.83
CA HIS A 444 -6.79 42.53 12.75
C HIS A 444 -7.82 43.28 13.58
N SER A 445 -8.94 43.64 12.99
CA SER A 445 -10.08 44.28 13.64
C SER A 445 -11.36 43.86 12.92
N GLY A 446 -12.46 43.74 13.65
CA GLY A 446 -13.75 43.34 13.10
C GLY A 446 -14.26 42.04 13.72
N GLN A 447 -14.74 41.11 12.91
CA GLN A 447 -15.49 39.95 13.39
C GLN A 447 -15.12 38.66 12.66
N VAL A 448 -15.34 37.54 13.37
CA VAL A 448 -15.30 36.17 12.82
C VAL A 448 -16.67 35.54 13.06
N MET A 449 -17.31 35.08 11.99
CA MET A 449 -18.66 34.53 12.01
C MET A 449 -18.65 33.08 11.56
N ILE A 450 -19.29 32.22 12.36
CA ILE A 450 -19.45 30.80 12.09
C ILE A 450 -20.93 30.53 11.84
N LYS A 451 -21.29 30.02 10.66
CA LYS A 451 -22.67 29.64 10.32
C LYS A 451 -22.77 28.15 10.11
N VAL A 452 -23.83 27.55 10.63
CA VAL A 452 -24.18 26.15 10.35
C VAL A 452 -25.58 26.10 9.76
N ARG A 453 -25.73 25.37 8.64
CA ARG A 453 -27.00 25.20 7.93
C ARG A 453 -27.19 23.75 7.50
N VAL A 454 -28.44 23.30 7.41
CA VAL A 454 -28.78 22.01 6.80
C VAL A 454 -28.80 22.20 5.29
N GLU A 455 -27.95 21.49 4.56
CA GLU A 455 -27.90 21.54 3.10
C GLU A 455 -28.81 20.47 2.48
N GLN A 456 -28.79 19.26 3.04
CA GLN A 456 -29.66 18.17 2.62
C GLN A 456 -30.03 17.29 3.82
N GLN A 457 -31.27 16.85 3.89
CA GLN A 457 -31.74 15.91 4.91
C GLN A 457 -32.47 14.74 4.24
N ARG A 458 -32.09 13.52 4.60
CA ARG A 458 -32.70 12.26 4.14
C ARG A 458 -33.05 11.40 5.37
N ALA A 459 -33.85 10.36 5.17
CA ALA A 459 -34.17 9.44 6.27
C ALA A 459 -32.88 8.82 6.84
N GLY A 460 -32.58 9.12 8.12
CA GLY A 460 -31.39 8.62 8.81
C GLY A 460 -30.07 9.35 8.53
N HIS A 461 -30.03 10.36 7.65
CA HIS A 461 -28.80 11.10 7.34
C HIS A 461 -29.04 12.61 7.14
N VAL A 462 -28.09 13.44 7.59
CA VAL A 462 -28.10 14.89 7.41
C VAL A 462 -26.75 15.38 6.89
N CYS A 463 -26.77 16.19 5.84
CA CYS A 463 -25.61 16.92 5.34
C CYS A 463 -25.67 18.36 5.88
N LEU A 464 -24.64 18.74 6.64
CA LEU A 464 -24.51 20.07 7.21
C LEU A 464 -23.46 20.87 6.44
N ARG A 465 -23.77 22.14 6.18
CA ARG A 465 -22.86 23.13 5.61
C ARG A 465 -22.38 24.06 6.71
N PHE A 466 -21.07 24.17 6.85
CA PHE A 466 -20.38 25.05 7.78
C PHE A 466 -19.73 26.18 6.99
N GLU A 467 -19.90 27.42 7.45
CA GLU A 467 -19.27 28.59 6.85
C GLU A 467 -18.53 29.39 7.91
N ILE A 468 -17.24 29.67 7.69
CA ILE A 468 -16.39 30.50 8.54
C ILE A 468 -16.06 31.74 7.73
N GLN A 469 -16.60 32.89 8.15
CA GLN A 469 -16.41 34.17 7.50
C GLN A 469 -15.62 35.12 8.39
N ASP A 470 -14.57 35.71 7.84
CA ASP A 470 -13.73 36.70 8.50
C ASP A 470 -13.77 38.05 7.76
N THR A 471 -13.41 39.13 8.46
CA THR A 471 -13.26 40.47 7.87
C THR A 471 -11.80 40.88 7.71
N GLY A 472 -10.90 39.91 7.54
CA GLY A 472 -9.46 40.09 7.48
C GLY A 472 -8.92 40.51 6.11
N ILE A 473 -7.63 40.25 5.89
CA ILE A 473 -6.88 40.69 4.69
C ILE A 473 -7.36 40.07 3.37
N GLY A 474 -8.13 38.98 3.42
CA GLY A 474 -8.55 38.23 2.23
C GLY A 474 -7.40 37.59 1.43
N LEU A 475 -7.74 36.95 0.30
CA LEU A 475 -6.83 36.17 -0.54
C LEU A 475 -6.97 36.55 -2.02
N SER A 476 -5.87 36.52 -2.78
CA SER A 476 -5.88 36.64 -4.24
C SER A 476 -6.40 35.38 -4.93
N GLU A 477 -6.81 35.46 -6.20
CA GLU A 477 -7.25 34.28 -6.98
C GLU A 477 -6.16 33.21 -7.09
N GLU A 478 -4.90 33.61 -7.25
CA GLU A 478 -3.75 32.69 -7.29
C GLU A 478 -3.53 31.97 -5.95
N GLN A 479 -3.68 32.71 -4.84
CA GLN A 479 -3.58 32.13 -3.48
C GLN A 479 -4.72 31.15 -3.21
N GLN A 480 -5.94 31.43 -3.69
CA GLN A 480 -7.11 30.55 -3.51
C GLN A 480 -6.93 29.19 -4.19
N GLN A 481 -6.31 29.15 -5.38
CA GLN A 481 -6.10 27.91 -6.13
C GLN A 481 -5.12 26.94 -5.44
N ASN A 482 -4.11 27.47 -4.76
CA ASN A 482 -3.05 26.67 -4.14
C ASN A 482 -3.21 26.48 -2.63
N LEU A 483 -4.29 27.02 -2.04
CA LEU A 483 -4.46 27.10 -0.59
C LEU A 483 -4.57 25.74 0.12
N PHE A 484 -5.14 24.75 -0.55
CA PHE A 484 -5.34 23.40 0.00
C PHE A 484 -4.21 22.41 -0.34
N ASN A 485 -3.15 22.88 -1.01
CA ASN A 485 -1.99 22.04 -1.31
C ASN A 485 -1.07 21.95 -0.08
N SER A 486 -0.49 20.78 0.15
CA SER A 486 0.43 20.55 1.27
C SER A 486 1.64 21.48 1.21
N PHE A 487 2.07 21.98 2.38
CA PHE A 487 3.24 22.87 2.54
C PHE A 487 3.17 24.21 1.79
N THR A 488 2.01 24.57 1.23
CA THR A 488 1.87 25.83 0.52
C THR A 488 1.57 26.96 1.51
N GLN A 489 2.41 27.99 1.51
CA GLN A 489 2.25 29.18 2.35
C GLN A 489 2.13 30.41 1.45
N ALA A 490 1.12 31.24 1.70
CA ALA A 490 0.68 32.29 0.78
C ALA A 490 1.66 33.47 0.60
N ASP A 491 2.72 33.60 1.42
CA ASP A 491 3.78 34.60 1.26
C ASP A 491 5.03 34.32 2.12
N SER A 492 6.23 34.61 1.59
CA SER A 492 7.52 34.51 2.30
C SER A 492 7.82 35.70 3.24
N SER A 493 7.00 36.76 3.15
CA SER A 493 7.12 37.99 3.97
C SER A 493 6.30 37.93 5.27
N THR A 494 5.18 37.18 5.29
CA THR A 494 4.28 37.00 6.44
C THR A 494 4.73 35.87 7.38
N THR A 495 5.68 35.04 6.96
CA THR A 495 6.24 33.91 7.73
C THR A 495 6.91 34.35 9.04
N ARG A 496 7.42 35.58 9.11
CA ARG A 496 8.09 36.12 10.32
C ARG A 496 7.13 36.61 11.39
N GLN A 497 5.87 36.88 11.06
CA GLN A 497 4.93 37.51 11.99
C GLN A 497 3.84 36.53 12.48
N TYR A 498 3.53 35.48 11.72
CA TYR A 498 2.41 34.57 12.02
C TYR A 498 2.69 33.10 11.61
N GLY A 499 3.78 32.48 12.06
CA GLY A 499 4.18 31.11 11.67
C GLY A 499 3.07 30.03 11.67
N GLY A 500 3.24 29.01 10.82
CA GLY A 500 2.38 27.81 10.71
C GLY A 500 3.03 26.77 9.80
N THR A 501 2.59 25.51 9.86
CA THR A 501 3.19 24.38 9.10
C THR A 501 2.77 24.34 7.62
N GLY A 502 1.69 25.04 7.26
CA GLY A 502 1.07 24.92 5.93
C GLY A 502 0.32 23.61 5.71
N LEU A 503 0.17 22.75 6.72
CA LEU A 503 -0.51 21.46 6.62
C LEU A 503 -1.98 21.50 7.04
N GLY A 504 -2.37 22.43 7.92
CA GLY A 504 -3.71 22.43 8.52
C GLY A 504 -4.88 22.50 7.53
N LEU A 505 -4.74 23.22 6.40
CA LEU A 505 -5.78 23.30 5.37
C LEU A 505 -5.84 22.04 4.49
N ALA A 506 -4.68 21.44 4.18
CA ALA A 506 -4.62 20.16 3.46
C ALA A 506 -5.23 19.02 4.31
N ILE A 507 -4.92 18.97 5.61
CA ILE A 507 -5.54 18.04 6.56
C ILE A 507 -7.06 18.28 6.63
N SER A 508 -7.48 19.54 6.75
CA SER A 508 -8.91 19.89 6.80
C SER A 508 -9.65 19.41 5.55
N LYS A 509 -9.06 19.57 4.36
CA LYS A 509 -9.62 19.07 3.10
C LYS A 509 -9.78 17.55 3.12
N SER A 510 -8.75 16.82 3.51
CA SER A 510 -8.83 15.35 3.54
C SER A 510 -9.82 14.82 4.58
N LEU A 511 -9.90 15.43 5.77
CA LEU A 511 -10.90 15.08 6.78
C LEU A 511 -12.32 15.32 6.27
N VAL A 512 -12.57 16.45 5.58
CA VAL A 512 -13.86 16.76 4.97
C VAL A 512 -14.22 15.76 3.87
N GLU A 513 -13.28 15.40 3.01
CA GLU A 513 -13.48 14.38 1.96
C GLU A 513 -13.83 13.00 2.58
N LYS A 514 -13.16 12.61 3.67
CA LYS A 514 -13.49 11.39 4.42
C LYS A 514 -14.87 11.46 5.09
N MET A 515 -15.32 12.65 5.51
CA MET A 515 -16.70 12.89 6.00
C MET A 515 -17.73 12.98 4.86
N SER A 516 -17.37 12.55 3.64
CA SER A 516 -18.22 12.60 2.43
C SER A 516 -18.69 14.01 2.08
N GLY A 517 -17.82 15.00 2.29
CA GLY A 517 -18.09 16.41 2.04
C GLY A 517 -17.09 17.06 1.11
N THR A 518 -17.26 18.37 0.91
CA THR A 518 -16.41 19.22 0.07
C THR A 518 -16.04 20.49 0.83
N ILE A 519 -14.81 20.98 0.65
CA ILE A 519 -14.33 22.26 1.23
C ILE A 519 -13.97 23.25 0.13
N GLY A 520 -14.20 24.54 0.38
CA GLY A 520 -13.91 25.62 -0.55
C GLY A 520 -13.69 26.95 0.17
N VAL A 521 -13.27 27.96 -0.60
CA VAL A 521 -13.05 29.32 -0.13
C VAL A 521 -13.55 30.32 -1.17
N GLU A 522 -14.18 31.39 -0.70
CA GLU A 522 -14.51 32.58 -1.46
C GLU A 522 -13.85 33.77 -0.77
N SER A 523 -12.97 34.49 -1.45
CA SER A 523 -12.29 35.63 -0.85
C SER A 523 -11.94 36.70 -1.89
N ALA A 524 -11.80 37.93 -1.42
CA ALA A 524 -11.22 39.02 -2.19
C ALA A 524 -10.30 39.82 -1.27
N VAL A 525 -9.19 40.32 -1.82
CA VAL A 525 -8.18 41.07 -1.07
C VAL A 525 -8.83 42.29 -0.37
N ASN A 526 -8.54 42.44 0.92
CA ASN A 526 -9.09 43.42 1.87
C ASN A 526 -10.61 43.36 2.12
N CYS A 527 -11.29 42.30 1.69
CA CYS A 527 -12.72 42.09 1.93
C CYS A 527 -13.00 40.91 2.89
N GLY A 528 -11.95 40.31 3.45
CA GLY A 528 -12.03 39.09 4.25
C GLY A 528 -12.16 37.80 3.43
N SER A 529 -12.32 36.69 4.12
CA SER A 529 -12.46 35.36 3.51
C SER A 529 -13.70 34.64 4.01
N ARG A 530 -14.27 33.79 3.16
CA ARG A 530 -15.37 32.89 3.51
C ARG A 530 -14.98 31.47 3.15
N PHE A 531 -14.56 30.72 4.17
CA PHE A 531 -14.35 29.29 4.05
C PHE A 531 -15.68 28.57 4.23
N HIS A 532 -15.94 27.57 3.41
CA HIS A 532 -17.13 26.74 3.56
C HIS A 532 -16.78 25.27 3.39
N PHE A 533 -17.43 24.40 4.16
CA PHE A 533 -17.33 22.96 3.94
C PHE A 533 -18.65 22.26 4.25
N THR A 534 -18.81 21.07 3.69
CA THR A 534 -19.95 20.19 3.95
C THR A 534 -19.49 18.95 4.70
N ALA A 535 -20.35 18.37 5.54
CA ALA A 535 -20.09 17.11 6.23
C ALA A 535 -21.39 16.32 6.42
N SER A 536 -21.34 15.02 6.15
CA SER A 536 -22.50 14.13 6.22
C SER A 536 -22.46 13.31 7.51
N PHE A 537 -23.58 13.27 8.23
CA PHE A 537 -23.74 12.55 9.50
C PHE A 537 -24.99 11.66 9.47
N ALA A 538 -24.94 10.53 10.18
CA ALA A 538 -26.16 9.77 10.44
C ALA A 538 -26.94 10.39 11.62
N THR A 539 -28.27 10.25 11.61
CA THR A 539 -29.18 10.78 12.64
C THR A 539 -29.84 9.63 13.40
N GLN A 540 -29.93 9.73 14.73
CA GLN A 540 -30.61 8.71 15.53
C GLN A 540 -32.13 8.76 15.36
N THR A 541 -32.77 7.61 15.15
CA THR A 541 -34.19 7.45 14.81
C THR A 541 -35.17 7.54 15.99
N HIS A 542 -34.70 7.64 17.25
CA HIS A 542 -35.54 7.38 18.43
C HIS A 542 -35.75 8.53 19.44
N ARG A 543 -35.31 9.76 19.16
CA ARG A 543 -35.64 10.95 19.97
C ARG A 543 -36.22 12.05 19.06
N PRO A 544 -37.10 12.95 19.57
CA PRO A 544 -37.64 14.04 18.76
C PRO A 544 -36.50 14.81 18.08
N LEU A 545 -36.60 15.00 16.76
CA LEU A 545 -35.56 15.62 15.91
C LEU A 545 -35.28 17.09 16.24
N LEU A 546 -36.15 17.72 17.03
CA LEU A 546 -36.03 19.09 17.50
C LEU A 546 -36.18 19.08 19.02
N PRO A 547 -35.39 19.87 19.77
CA PRO A 547 -35.75 20.15 21.15
C PRO A 547 -37.17 20.72 21.14
N GLU A 548 -38.09 20.15 21.92
CA GLU A 548 -39.44 20.70 22.05
C GLU A 548 -39.31 22.13 22.57
N VAL A 549 -39.47 23.11 21.68
CA VAL A 549 -39.54 24.51 22.06
C VAL A 549 -40.78 24.64 22.95
N PRO A 550 -40.64 25.01 24.23
CA PRO A 550 -41.79 25.11 25.10
C PRO A 550 -42.81 26.06 24.49
N ALA A 551 -44.08 25.65 24.44
CA ALA A 551 -45.18 26.45 23.90
C ALA A 551 -45.30 27.86 24.53
N LYS A 552 -44.70 28.05 25.71
CA LYS A 552 -44.58 29.34 26.42
C LYS A 552 -43.68 30.37 25.72
N LEU A 553 -42.80 29.96 24.81
CA LEU A 553 -41.88 30.86 24.10
C LEU A 553 -42.52 31.49 22.84
N ALA A 554 -43.50 30.80 22.25
CA ALA A 554 -44.15 31.26 21.04
C ALA A 554 -44.97 32.55 21.30
N GLY A 555 -44.70 33.60 20.52
CA GLY A 555 -45.39 34.89 20.59
C GLY A 555 -44.86 35.87 21.65
N LEU A 556 -43.75 35.55 22.33
CA LEU A 556 -43.09 36.50 23.25
C LEU A 556 -42.46 37.65 22.48
N ARG A 557 -42.70 38.89 22.91
CA ARG A 557 -42.08 40.07 22.30
C ARG A 557 -40.77 40.39 22.98
N VAL A 558 -39.68 40.22 22.25
CA VAL A 558 -38.32 40.42 22.75
C VAL A 558 -37.70 41.64 22.08
N ILE A 559 -37.11 42.54 22.85
CA ILE A 559 -36.33 43.66 22.32
C ILE A 559 -34.84 43.31 22.46
N THR A 560 -34.12 43.30 21.35
CA THR A 560 -32.66 43.08 21.31
C THR A 560 -31.95 44.42 21.14
N ILE A 561 -30.96 44.71 21.99
CA ILE A 561 -30.20 45.96 21.97
C ILE A 561 -28.72 45.60 21.91
N ASP A 562 -28.09 45.81 20.76
CA ASP A 562 -26.66 45.56 20.53
C ASP A 562 -26.16 46.55 19.47
N ASN A 563 -24.93 47.07 19.58
CA ASN A 563 -24.36 48.01 18.62
C ASN A 563 -23.92 47.30 17.31
N SER A 564 -23.57 46.01 17.39
CA SER A 564 -23.15 45.17 16.28
C SER A 564 -24.33 44.71 15.44
N ALA A 565 -24.36 45.10 14.16
CA ALA A 565 -25.41 44.68 13.23
C ALA A 565 -25.45 43.16 13.01
N SER A 566 -24.27 42.53 13.04
CA SER A 566 -24.11 41.09 12.90
C SER A 566 -24.60 40.35 14.15
N ALA A 567 -24.24 40.82 15.34
CA ALA A 567 -24.72 40.23 16.60
C ALA A 567 -26.25 40.32 16.72
N ARG A 568 -26.84 41.47 16.38
CA ARG A 568 -28.30 41.63 16.29
C ARG A 568 -28.93 40.60 15.35
N ALA A 569 -28.42 40.47 14.13
CA ALA A 569 -28.96 39.53 13.17
C ALA A 569 -28.91 38.07 13.65
N VAL A 570 -27.85 37.68 14.37
CA VAL A 570 -27.73 36.33 14.98
C VAL A 570 -28.74 36.15 16.11
N LEU A 571 -28.83 37.10 17.04
CA LEU A 571 -29.79 37.04 18.14
C LEU A 571 -31.23 37.01 17.64
N ASP A 572 -31.55 37.82 16.64
CA ASP A 572 -32.87 37.89 16.02
C ASP A 572 -33.23 36.54 15.38
N SER A 573 -32.31 35.96 14.60
CA SER A 573 -32.48 34.63 13.99
C SER A 573 -32.72 33.54 15.03
N GLN A 574 -31.92 33.52 16.11
CA GLN A 574 -32.07 32.54 17.19
C GLN A 574 -33.41 32.70 17.92
N LEU A 575 -33.78 33.92 18.34
CA LEU A 575 -35.03 34.19 19.05
C LEU A 575 -36.27 33.95 18.18
N GLN A 576 -36.23 34.30 16.89
CA GLN A 576 -37.28 33.97 15.93
C GLN A 576 -37.44 32.46 15.75
N SER A 577 -36.34 31.69 15.80
CA SER A 577 -36.40 30.23 15.77
C SER A 577 -37.11 29.62 17.00
N PHE A 578 -37.21 30.36 18.10
CA PHE A 578 -37.99 29.98 19.29
C PHE A 578 -39.47 30.37 19.18
N GLY A 579 -39.86 31.04 18.09
CA GLY A 579 -41.20 31.59 17.89
C GLY A 579 -41.44 32.95 18.55
N CYS A 580 -40.39 33.67 18.98
CA CYS A 580 -40.50 35.01 19.54
C CYS A 580 -40.68 36.09 18.46
N GLU A 581 -41.40 37.16 18.79
CA GLU A 581 -41.48 38.38 18.00
C GLU A 581 -40.34 39.32 18.41
N VAL A 582 -39.36 39.53 17.54
CA VAL A 582 -38.14 40.28 17.89
C VAL A 582 -38.15 41.67 17.29
N SER A 583 -37.80 42.68 18.10
CA SER A 583 -37.56 44.05 17.64
C SER A 583 -36.15 44.51 18.05
N SER A 584 -35.26 44.62 17.07
CA SER A 584 -33.84 44.91 17.25
C SER A 584 -33.55 46.40 17.14
N GLN A 585 -32.69 46.90 18.03
CA GLN A 585 -32.31 48.31 18.12
C GLN A 585 -30.79 48.46 18.23
N PRO A 586 -30.17 49.41 17.50
CA PRO A 586 -28.71 49.57 17.48
C PRO A 586 -28.14 50.29 18.72
N SER A 587 -28.99 50.87 19.56
CA SER A 587 -28.56 51.61 20.74
C SER A 587 -29.66 51.71 21.79
N LEU A 588 -29.27 52.01 23.02
CA LEU A 588 -30.20 52.28 24.12
C LEU A 588 -31.11 53.50 23.83
N ALA A 589 -30.58 54.51 23.13
CA ALA A 589 -31.34 55.70 22.73
C ALA A 589 -32.46 55.38 21.73
N SER A 590 -32.18 54.53 20.72
CA SER A 590 -33.19 54.07 19.76
C SER A 590 -34.25 53.17 20.41
N ALA A 591 -33.84 52.29 21.34
CA ALA A 591 -34.76 51.49 22.12
C ALA A 591 -35.69 52.36 22.99
N LYS A 592 -35.16 53.42 23.60
CA LYS A 592 -35.97 54.40 24.35
C LYS A 592 -37.05 55.05 23.49
N VAL A 593 -36.72 55.47 22.25
CA VAL A 593 -37.71 56.06 21.33
C VAL A 593 -38.84 55.06 21.01
N LEU A 594 -38.49 53.79 20.76
CA LEU A 594 -39.46 52.72 20.53
C LEU A 594 -40.38 52.49 21.75
N LEU A 595 -39.81 52.46 22.95
CA LEU A 595 -40.53 52.26 24.21
C LEU A 595 -41.40 53.45 24.61
N THR A 596 -41.03 54.67 24.20
CA THR A 596 -41.75 55.92 24.55
C THR A 596 -42.82 56.33 23.56
N THR A 597 -42.69 55.96 22.29
CA THR A 597 -43.67 56.27 21.24
C THR A 597 -44.88 55.33 21.22
N GLY A 598 -44.92 54.32 22.09
CA GLY A 598 -46.09 53.45 22.29
C GLY A 598 -46.33 52.42 21.18
N SER A 599 -45.41 52.29 20.22
CA SER A 599 -45.57 51.34 19.10
C SER A 599 -45.34 49.88 19.50
N VAL A 600 -44.70 49.64 20.65
CA VAL A 600 -44.49 48.32 21.27
C VAL A 600 -44.85 48.42 22.76
N ALA A 601 -46.14 48.49 23.06
CA ALA A 601 -46.62 48.84 24.40
C ALA A 601 -46.46 47.74 25.48
N ASN A 602 -45.81 46.60 25.20
CA ASN A 602 -45.46 45.58 26.21
C ASN A 602 -44.33 44.71 25.64
N ALA A 603 -43.08 44.95 26.05
CA ALA A 603 -42.01 43.98 25.81
C ALA A 603 -42.05 42.93 26.93
N ASP A 604 -41.97 41.65 26.58
CA ASP A 604 -42.01 40.55 27.53
C ASP A 604 -40.59 40.16 28.01
N LEU A 605 -39.55 40.60 27.29
CA LEU A 605 -38.13 40.38 27.60
C LEU A 605 -37.24 41.42 26.89
N ILE A 606 -36.15 41.84 27.53
CA ILE A 606 -35.09 42.66 26.91
C ILE A 606 -33.78 41.89 26.93
N VAL A 607 -33.09 41.81 25.80
CA VAL A 607 -31.72 41.29 25.67
C VAL A 607 -30.81 42.46 25.34
N LEU A 608 -29.85 42.76 26.22
CA LEU A 608 -29.04 43.97 26.18
C LEU A 608 -27.54 43.66 26.18
N ASP A 609 -26.82 44.23 25.24
CA ASP A 609 -25.36 44.20 25.19
C ASP A 609 -24.71 45.18 26.19
N ALA A 610 -23.68 44.71 26.89
CA ALA A 610 -22.96 45.48 27.89
C ALA A 610 -22.20 46.68 27.30
N HIS A 611 -21.70 46.59 26.06
CA HIS A 611 -21.05 47.72 25.39
C HIS A 611 -22.04 48.83 25.03
N SER A 612 -23.25 48.45 24.61
CA SER A 612 -24.35 49.37 24.32
C SER A 612 -24.81 50.15 25.55
N LEU A 613 -24.57 49.62 26.75
CA LEU A 613 -24.70 50.35 28.01
C LEU A 613 -23.59 51.39 28.16
N THR A 614 -22.31 51.04 27.93
CA THR A 614 -21.17 51.97 28.06
C THR A 614 -21.13 53.11 27.06
N ASP A 615 -21.74 52.96 25.89
CA ASP A 615 -21.78 54.01 24.87
C ASP A 615 -22.89 55.04 25.13
N ALA A 616 -23.90 54.69 25.92
CA ALA A 616 -25.02 55.58 26.22
C ALA A 616 -24.63 56.64 27.28
N PRO A 617 -25.06 57.91 27.15
CA PRO A 617 -24.96 58.91 28.21
C PRO A 617 -25.61 58.42 29.53
N LEU A 618 -25.03 58.79 30.68
CA LEU A 618 -25.49 58.34 32.01
C LEU A 618 -26.99 58.61 32.24
N GLU A 619 -27.47 59.75 31.77
CA GLU A 619 -28.87 60.17 31.82
C GLU A 619 -29.81 59.18 31.10
N ILE A 620 -29.40 58.67 29.94
CA ILE A 620 -30.19 57.69 29.15
C ILE A 620 -30.15 56.32 29.82
N ARG A 621 -29.02 55.93 30.43
CA ARG A 621 -28.92 54.70 31.21
C ARG A 621 -29.88 54.75 32.39
N GLU A 622 -29.80 55.80 33.20
CA GLU A 622 -30.68 55.99 34.36
C GLU A 622 -32.15 56.08 33.94
N GLU A 623 -32.51 56.77 32.87
CA GLU A 623 -33.91 56.90 32.44
C GLU A 623 -34.53 55.62 31.86
N VAL A 624 -33.77 54.79 31.15
CA VAL A 624 -34.26 53.49 30.68
C VAL A 624 -34.36 52.50 31.84
N LEU A 625 -33.51 52.64 32.86
CA LEU A 625 -33.49 51.75 34.03
C LEU A 625 -34.45 52.17 35.16
N HIS A 626 -34.75 53.47 35.33
CA HIS A 626 -35.59 54.00 36.42
C HIS A 626 -37.07 54.24 36.08
N LYS A 627 -37.50 54.03 34.83
CA LYS A 627 -38.94 54.11 34.53
C LYS A 627 -39.70 52.94 35.17
N GLN A 628 -40.62 53.26 36.08
CA GLN A 628 -41.59 52.37 36.76
C GLN A 628 -42.38 51.40 35.84
N SER A 629 -42.27 51.51 34.51
CA SER A 629 -42.90 50.59 33.54
C SER A 629 -42.01 49.41 33.13
N LEU A 630 -40.70 49.42 33.44
CA LEU A 630 -39.74 48.36 33.10
C LEU A 630 -39.34 47.48 34.30
N GLU A 631 -39.70 47.85 35.54
CA GLU A 631 -39.45 47.04 36.75
C GLU A 631 -40.11 45.64 36.71
N ALA A 632 -41.02 45.39 35.76
CA ALA A 632 -41.68 44.09 35.57
C ALA A 632 -41.16 43.29 34.36
N VAL A 633 -40.29 43.85 33.51
CA VAL A 633 -39.81 43.20 32.28
C VAL A 633 -38.42 42.61 32.55
N PRO A 634 -38.23 41.29 32.38
CA PRO A 634 -36.94 40.66 32.57
C PRO A 634 -35.84 41.21 31.65
N VAL A 635 -34.64 41.43 32.19
CA VAL A 635 -33.47 41.88 31.41
C VAL A 635 -32.37 40.83 31.43
N ILE A 636 -32.00 40.34 30.25
CA ILE A 636 -30.83 39.48 30.03
C ILE A 636 -29.70 40.36 29.48
N VAL A 637 -28.54 40.34 30.12
CA VAL A 637 -27.37 41.09 29.66
C VAL A 637 -26.36 40.15 29.01
N THR A 638 -25.88 40.49 27.81
CA THR A 638 -24.81 39.78 27.11
C THR A 638 -23.47 40.50 27.31
N VAL A 639 -22.43 39.78 27.68
CA VAL A 639 -21.11 40.34 28.06
C VAL A 639 -19.97 39.65 27.30
N GLY A 640 -18.96 40.41 26.88
CA GLY A 640 -17.69 39.89 26.35
C GLY A 640 -16.70 39.50 27.45
N GLY A 641 -15.76 38.58 27.17
CA GLY A 641 -14.83 38.07 28.20
C GLY A 641 -13.93 39.14 28.85
N SER A 642 -13.52 40.17 28.10
CA SER A 642 -12.60 41.21 28.57
C SER A 642 -13.30 42.26 29.44
N GLU A 643 -14.63 42.17 29.52
CA GLU A 643 -15.51 43.11 30.19
C GLU A 643 -16.01 42.56 31.55
N GLN A 644 -15.39 41.52 32.12
CA GLN A 644 -15.78 41.02 33.45
C GLN A 644 -15.78 42.11 34.54
N ALA A 645 -14.84 43.05 34.51
CA ALA A 645 -14.86 44.22 35.39
C ALA A 645 -16.05 45.18 35.12
N LEU A 646 -16.55 45.20 33.88
CA LEU A 646 -17.76 45.91 33.49
C LEU A 646 -19.00 45.14 33.97
N ALA A 647 -18.98 43.81 33.89
CA ALA A 647 -20.02 42.92 34.40
C ALA A 647 -20.22 43.13 35.90
N ASP A 648 -19.15 43.20 36.69
CA ASP A 648 -19.21 43.48 38.12
C ASP A 648 -19.86 44.86 38.41
N CYS A 649 -19.53 45.87 37.60
CA CYS A 649 -20.11 47.22 37.70
C CYS A 649 -21.60 47.25 37.26
N VAL A 650 -21.98 46.45 36.27
CA VAL A 650 -23.36 46.27 35.79
C VAL A 650 -24.19 45.46 36.79
N ILE A 651 -23.60 44.43 37.43
CA ILE A 651 -24.24 43.62 38.48
C ILE A 651 -24.58 44.51 39.69
N ASP A 652 -23.64 45.35 40.14
CA ASP A 652 -23.82 46.24 41.28
C ASP A 652 -24.87 47.34 41.05
N LYS A 653 -25.02 47.84 39.82
CA LYS A 653 -25.90 48.99 39.50
C LYS A 653 -27.25 48.63 38.88
N LEU A 654 -27.31 47.53 38.12
CA LEU A 654 -28.42 47.20 37.23
C LEU A 654 -29.18 45.96 37.71
N SER A 655 -28.59 45.14 38.58
CA SER A 655 -29.16 43.87 39.07
C SER A 655 -29.82 43.04 37.95
N PRO A 656 -29.09 42.73 36.85
CA PRO A 656 -29.66 42.02 35.71
C PRO A 656 -30.18 40.65 36.14
N ASP A 657 -31.28 40.22 35.52
CA ASP A 657 -31.93 38.96 35.89
C ASP A 657 -31.16 37.72 35.41
N CYS A 658 -30.35 37.88 34.36
CA CYS A 658 -29.47 36.85 33.81
C CYS A 658 -28.30 37.47 33.05
N LEU A 659 -27.14 36.82 33.11
CA LEU A 659 -25.91 37.20 32.39
C LEU A 659 -25.55 36.09 31.39
N LEU A 660 -25.25 36.46 30.15
CA LEU A 660 -24.79 35.55 29.10
C LEU A 660 -23.44 36.00 28.55
N ASN A 661 -22.51 35.07 28.38
CA ASN A 661 -21.23 35.36 27.73
C ASN A 661 -21.36 35.29 26.20
N LYS A 662 -20.66 36.18 25.49
CA LYS A 662 -20.49 36.11 24.03
C LYS A 662 -19.39 35.08 23.67
N PRO A 663 -19.54 34.29 22.58
CA PRO A 663 -20.68 34.23 21.67
C PRO A 663 -21.92 33.56 22.30
N VAL A 664 -23.10 34.14 22.06
CA VAL A 664 -24.36 33.62 22.57
C VAL A 664 -24.86 32.45 21.70
N LEU A 665 -24.97 31.26 22.31
CA LEU A 665 -25.51 30.06 21.67
C LEU A 665 -27.01 29.90 21.94
N ALA A 666 -27.73 29.34 20.96
CA ALA A 666 -29.17 29.16 21.03
C ALA A 666 -29.66 28.38 22.29
N PRO A 667 -29.03 27.26 22.72
CA PRO A 667 -29.47 26.55 23.93
C PRO A 667 -29.31 27.35 25.22
N SER A 668 -28.22 28.10 25.36
CA SER A 668 -27.95 28.94 26.54
C SER A 668 -28.91 30.13 26.60
N LEU A 669 -29.20 30.75 25.46
CA LEU A 669 -30.20 31.80 25.35
C LEU A 669 -31.60 31.26 25.70
N MET A 670 -32.00 30.15 25.08
CA MET A 670 -33.29 29.50 25.33
C MET A 670 -33.48 29.12 26.80
N SER A 671 -32.48 28.48 27.42
CA SER A 671 -32.52 28.08 28.83
C SER A 671 -32.65 29.28 29.77
N SER A 672 -31.95 30.38 29.46
CA SER A 672 -32.01 31.63 30.24
C SER A 672 -33.39 32.28 30.16
N VAL A 673 -33.99 32.31 28.97
CA VAL A 673 -35.36 32.80 28.76
C VAL A 673 -36.36 31.91 29.51
N ILE A 674 -36.27 30.59 29.40
CA ILE A 674 -37.19 29.64 30.07
C ILE A 674 -37.09 29.73 31.59
N ASN A 675 -35.87 29.69 32.15
CA ASN A 675 -35.65 29.76 33.59
C ASN A 675 -36.28 31.02 34.18
N LYS A 676 -36.16 32.13 33.45
CA LYS A 676 -36.72 33.41 33.87
C LYS A 676 -38.25 33.46 33.77
N LEU A 677 -38.84 32.93 32.70
CA LEU A 677 -40.30 32.80 32.56
C LEU A 677 -40.91 31.89 33.65
N ASN A 678 -40.14 30.96 34.20
CA ASN A 678 -40.56 30.07 35.28
C ASN A 678 -40.31 30.65 36.69
N GLY A 679 -39.78 31.87 36.82
CA GLY A 679 -39.57 32.54 38.12
C GLY A 679 -38.44 31.93 38.97
N ILE A 680 -37.58 31.09 38.39
CA ILE A 680 -36.42 30.51 39.07
C ILE A 680 -35.32 31.58 39.08
N LYS A 681 -34.93 32.07 40.27
CA LYS A 681 -33.70 32.87 40.42
C LYS A 681 -32.52 31.95 40.13
N ALA A 682 -32.10 31.89 38.87
CA ALA A 682 -30.90 31.16 38.49
C ALA A 682 -29.69 31.95 39.00
N ASN A 683 -28.89 31.34 39.88
CA ASN A 683 -27.49 31.71 39.98
C ASN A 683 -26.92 31.61 38.56
N ALA A 684 -26.18 32.63 38.14
CA ALA A 684 -25.62 32.78 36.80
C ALA A 684 -25.33 31.41 36.17
N VAL A 685 -26.07 31.06 35.11
CA VAL A 685 -25.70 29.97 34.21
C VAL A 685 -24.51 30.50 33.42
N THR A 686 -23.38 30.54 34.10
CA THR A 686 -22.10 30.52 33.44
C THR A 686 -22.11 29.31 32.51
N GLY A 687 -21.50 29.43 31.34
CA GLY A 687 -21.14 28.29 30.48
C GLY A 687 -20.15 27.31 31.16
N LEU A 688 -20.09 27.30 32.49
CA LEU A 688 -19.34 26.40 33.35
C LEU A 688 -20.08 25.09 33.60
N GLY A 689 -20.95 24.61 32.70
CA GLY A 689 -21.40 23.21 32.76
C GLY A 689 -20.22 22.22 32.86
N ALA A 690 -19.06 22.57 32.32
CA ALA A 690 -17.83 21.79 32.41
C ALA A 690 -16.95 22.08 33.65
N ILE A 691 -17.10 23.21 34.35
CA ILE A 691 -16.32 23.52 35.56
C ILE A 691 -17.13 23.17 36.81
N ASP A 692 -18.45 23.33 36.79
CA ASP A 692 -19.35 22.79 37.83
C ASP A 692 -19.46 21.26 37.74
N SER A 693 -19.41 20.64 36.55
CA SER A 693 -19.28 19.18 36.48
C SER A 693 -17.92 18.74 37.01
N PHE A 694 -16.82 19.37 36.60
CA PHE A 694 -15.48 19.01 37.09
C PHE A 694 -15.33 19.18 38.61
N ASN A 695 -15.87 20.27 39.19
CA ASN A 695 -15.89 20.47 40.64
C ASN A 695 -16.83 19.49 41.36
N ASN A 696 -17.93 19.05 40.74
CA ASN A 696 -18.78 17.98 41.29
C ASN A 696 -18.13 16.60 41.18
N ASP A 697 -17.47 16.30 40.06
CA ASP A 697 -16.82 15.02 39.77
C ASP A 697 -15.61 14.82 40.72
N THR A 698 -14.78 15.85 40.88
CA THR A 698 -13.66 15.84 41.86
C THR A 698 -14.15 15.76 43.31
N ARG A 699 -15.27 16.41 43.67
CA ARG A 699 -15.88 16.28 45.02
C ARG A 699 -16.40 14.87 45.29
N LYS A 700 -17.01 14.20 44.31
CA LYS A 700 -17.49 12.81 44.44
C LYS A 700 -16.35 11.82 44.65
N LEU A 701 -15.20 12.08 44.03
CA LEU A 701 -14.03 11.19 44.04
C LEU A 701 -13.14 11.33 45.28
N LYS A 702 -13.31 12.40 46.07
CA LYS A 702 -12.41 12.72 47.19
C LYS A 702 -12.34 11.59 48.22
N GLY A 703 -11.13 11.08 48.43
CA GLY A 703 -10.79 10.00 49.36
C GLY A 703 -10.96 8.58 48.81
N SER A 704 -11.26 8.41 47.53
CA SER A 704 -11.28 7.09 46.87
C SER A 704 -9.86 6.55 46.72
N ARG A 705 -9.68 5.22 46.83
CA ARG A 705 -8.41 4.52 46.61
C ARG A 705 -8.32 4.04 45.17
N ILE A 706 -7.33 4.54 44.43
CA ILE A 706 -7.06 4.18 43.04
C ILE A 706 -5.72 3.46 42.97
N LEU A 707 -5.68 2.34 42.26
CA LEU A 707 -4.42 1.71 41.84
C LEU A 707 -4.05 2.28 40.47
N LEU A 708 -2.86 2.87 40.35
CA LEU A 708 -2.30 3.35 39.10
C LEU A 708 -1.22 2.36 38.63
N VAL A 709 -1.41 1.78 37.45
CA VAL A 709 -0.47 0.83 36.84
C VAL A 709 0.09 1.45 35.57
N GLU A 710 1.37 1.80 35.58
CA GLU A 710 2.08 2.52 34.51
C GLU A 710 3.56 2.18 34.61
N ASP A 711 4.25 1.93 33.49
CA ASP A 711 5.68 1.54 33.47
C ASP A 711 6.65 2.73 33.39
N ASN A 712 6.15 3.90 33.03
CA ASN A 712 6.94 5.11 32.88
C ASN A 712 6.89 6.02 34.12
N ASP A 713 8.03 6.16 34.81
CA ASP A 713 8.19 6.97 36.04
C ASP A 713 7.63 8.40 35.93
N ILE A 714 7.80 9.06 34.77
CA ILE A 714 7.33 10.44 34.57
C ILE A 714 5.79 10.48 34.46
N ASN A 715 5.20 9.50 33.79
CA ASN A 715 3.74 9.39 33.69
C ASN A 715 3.14 9.00 35.04
N GLN A 716 3.81 8.13 35.79
CA GLN A 716 3.44 7.78 37.17
C GLN A 716 3.41 9.03 38.04
N GLU A 717 4.49 9.82 38.07
CA GLU A 717 4.60 11.04 38.88
C GLU A 717 3.50 12.04 38.51
N LEU A 718 3.27 12.28 37.22
CA LEU A 718 2.22 13.17 36.73
C LEU A 718 0.82 12.72 37.17
N ALA A 719 0.47 11.46 36.90
CA ALA A 719 -0.84 10.93 37.25
C ALA A 719 -1.04 10.86 38.78
N TYR A 720 0.01 10.48 39.52
CA TYR A 720 0.03 10.47 40.97
C TYR A 720 -0.23 11.86 41.56
N GLU A 721 0.50 12.89 41.12
CA GLU A 721 0.29 14.27 41.59
C GLU A 721 -1.09 14.81 41.22
N LEU A 722 -1.59 14.52 40.02
CA LEU A 722 -2.93 14.95 39.58
C LEU A 722 -4.03 14.34 40.45
N LEU A 723 -3.97 13.04 40.70
CA LEU A 723 -4.97 12.30 41.47
C LEU A 723 -4.88 12.64 42.97
N THR A 724 -3.67 12.66 43.55
CA THR A 724 -3.47 13.01 44.97
C THR A 724 -3.75 14.49 45.27
N GLY A 725 -3.37 15.40 44.37
CA GLY A 725 -3.67 16.83 44.47
C GLY A 725 -5.16 17.15 44.47
N ASN A 726 -6.01 16.27 43.92
CA ASN A 726 -7.47 16.37 43.98
C ASN A 726 -8.10 15.53 45.11
N GLY A 727 -7.27 14.98 46.02
CA GLY A 727 -7.69 14.33 47.25
C GLY A 727 -8.02 12.84 47.12
N LEU A 728 -7.57 12.16 46.07
CA LEU A 728 -7.64 10.69 45.98
C LEU A 728 -6.42 10.06 46.66
N LYS A 729 -6.55 8.81 47.09
CA LYS A 729 -5.43 8.00 47.60
C LYS A 729 -4.94 7.12 46.46
N VAL A 730 -3.70 7.26 46.07
CA VAL A 730 -3.13 6.53 44.92
C VAL A 730 -2.03 5.61 45.41
N GLU A 731 -2.04 4.40 44.90
CA GLU A 731 -0.95 3.43 45.04
C GLU A 731 -0.47 3.09 43.63
N VAL A 732 0.84 2.92 43.44
CA VAL A 732 1.46 2.79 42.11
C VAL A 732 2.02 1.38 41.95
N ALA A 733 1.85 0.82 40.75
CA ALA A 733 2.49 -0.41 40.29
C ALA A 733 3.17 -0.15 38.94
N ASN A 734 4.35 -0.76 38.73
CA ASN A 734 5.17 -0.58 37.54
C ASN A 734 4.76 -1.52 36.39
N ASP A 735 4.13 -2.64 36.71
CA ASP A 735 3.67 -3.62 35.72
C ASP A 735 2.39 -4.35 36.17
N GLY A 736 1.83 -5.15 35.27
CA GLY A 736 0.61 -5.92 35.52
C GLY A 736 0.74 -6.99 36.61
N LEU A 737 1.95 -7.50 36.88
CA LEU A 737 2.21 -8.53 37.87
C LEU A 737 2.28 -7.92 39.28
N GLU A 738 2.98 -6.80 39.43
CA GLU A 738 3.00 -6.01 40.66
C GLU A 738 1.58 -5.52 41.02
N ALA A 739 0.79 -5.09 40.02
CA ALA A 739 -0.60 -4.72 40.23
C ALA A 739 -1.43 -5.87 40.84
N LEU A 740 -1.25 -7.11 40.36
CA LEU A 740 -1.91 -8.29 40.93
C LEU A 740 -1.47 -8.58 42.37
N GLU A 741 -0.20 -8.35 42.71
CA GLU A 741 0.30 -8.54 44.07
C GLU A 741 -0.25 -7.51 45.04
N ILE A 742 -0.27 -6.23 44.65
CA ILE A 742 -0.83 -5.13 45.45
C ILE A 742 -2.34 -5.34 45.67
N MET A 743 -3.07 -5.76 44.63
CA MET A 743 -4.51 -6.06 44.74
C MET A 743 -4.84 -7.26 45.63
N ARG A 744 -3.88 -8.17 45.91
CA ARG A 744 -4.08 -9.24 46.90
C ARG A 744 -4.00 -8.73 48.34
N GLN A 745 -3.27 -7.63 48.57
CA GLN A 745 -3.01 -7.08 49.89
C GLN A 745 -3.97 -5.94 50.25
N HIS A 746 -4.46 -5.21 49.25
CA HIS A 746 -5.24 -3.98 49.41
C HIS A 746 -6.47 -3.95 48.49
N SER A 747 -7.56 -3.35 48.97
CA SER A 747 -8.79 -3.13 48.19
C SER A 747 -8.82 -1.73 47.57
N PHE A 748 -9.21 -1.65 46.31
CA PHE A 748 -9.27 -0.40 45.54
C PHE A 748 -10.69 -0.12 45.01
N ASP A 749 -11.00 1.15 44.82
CA ASP A 749 -12.29 1.62 44.27
C ASP A 749 -12.28 1.64 42.73
N ALA A 750 -11.11 1.76 42.11
CA ALA A 750 -10.88 1.54 40.67
C ALA A 750 -9.38 1.33 40.37
N VAL A 751 -9.10 0.75 39.21
CA VAL A 751 -7.74 0.56 38.67
C VAL A 751 -7.60 1.38 37.39
N LEU A 752 -6.60 2.25 37.33
CA LEU A 752 -6.12 2.88 36.10
C LEU A 752 -4.94 2.07 35.59
N MET A 753 -5.03 1.52 34.38
CA MET A 753 -4.03 0.56 33.90
C MET A 753 -3.59 0.86 32.49
N ASP A 754 -2.29 1.07 32.29
CA ASP A 754 -1.73 1.12 30.95
C ASP A 754 -1.90 -0.23 30.24
N CYS A 755 -2.22 -0.18 28.95
CA CYS A 755 -2.40 -1.37 28.13
C CYS A 755 -1.07 -1.99 27.67
N GLN A 756 -0.02 -1.19 27.54
CA GLN A 756 1.28 -1.64 27.02
C GLN A 756 2.35 -1.41 28.08
N MET A 757 2.75 -2.50 28.77
CA MET A 757 3.76 -2.47 29.83
C MET A 757 4.61 -3.75 29.74
N PRO A 758 5.89 -3.72 30.16
CA PRO A 758 6.75 -4.90 30.22
C PRO A 758 6.28 -5.92 31.27
N VAL A 759 6.84 -7.13 31.22
CA VAL A 759 6.56 -8.27 32.13
C VAL A 759 5.15 -8.86 32.00
N MET A 760 4.11 -8.07 32.26
CA MET A 760 2.71 -8.45 32.09
C MET A 760 1.95 -7.24 31.55
N ASP A 761 1.39 -7.38 30.35
CA ASP A 761 0.66 -6.30 29.72
C ASP A 761 -0.70 -6.05 30.40
N GLY A 762 -1.28 -4.86 30.16
CA GLY A 762 -2.53 -4.48 30.82
C GLY A 762 -3.71 -5.37 30.44
N TYR A 763 -3.72 -5.98 29.26
CA TYR A 763 -4.80 -6.87 28.81
C TYR A 763 -4.73 -8.22 29.54
N GLU A 764 -3.54 -8.77 29.70
CA GLU A 764 -3.27 -9.99 30.48
C GLU A 764 -3.56 -9.76 31.96
N ALA A 765 -3.12 -8.62 32.50
CA ALA A 765 -3.41 -8.22 33.87
C ALA A 765 -4.92 -8.06 34.12
N ALA A 766 -5.66 -7.40 33.22
CA ALA A 766 -7.12 -7.31 33.34
C ALA A 766 -7.80 -8.68 33.34
N LYS A 767 -7.43 -9.57 32.41
CA LYS A 767 -7.97 -10.94 32.38
C LYS A 767 -7.67 -11.68 33.68
N ALA A 768 -6.45 -11.56 34.20
CA ALA A 768 -6.05 -12.15 35.47
C ALA A 768 -6.86 -11.58 36.64
N ILE A 769 -7.05 -10.26 36.72
CA ILE A 769 -7.88 -9.61 37.76
C ILE A 769 -9.33 -10.15 37.68
N ARG A 770 -9.88 -10.30 36.47
CA ARG A 770 -11.27 -10.80 36.26
C ARG A 770 -11.50 -12.25 36.66
N THR A 771 -10.45 -13.06 36.82
CA THR A 771 -10.59 -14.45 37.31
C THR A 771 -10.89 -14.54 38.81
N ASN A 772 -10.63 -13.48 39.59
CA ASN A 772 -10.90 -13.42 41.03
C ASN A 772 -12.29 -12.82 41.32
N ALA A 773 -12.96 -13.30 42.38
CA ALA A 773 -14.32 -12.88 42.75
C ALA A 773 -14.43 -11.38 43.07
N ASP A 774 -13.45 -10.82 43.77
CA ASP A 774 -13.37 -9.38 44.08
C ASP A 774 -13.00 -8.54 42.85
N GLY A 775 -12.29 -9.16 41.90
CA GLY A 775 -11.88 -8.55 40.64
C GLY A 775 -13.00 -8.48 39.59
N GLN A 776 -14.14 -9.15 39.76
CA GLN A 776 -15.26 -9.07 38.81
C GLN A 776 -16.02 -7.74 38.86
N GLN A 777 -16.00 -7.04 39.99
CA GLN A 777 -16.79 -5.81 40.19
C GLN A 777 -15.96 -4.53 40.19
N ILE A 778 -14.63 -4.63 40.39
CA ILE A 778 -13.78 -3.45 40.41
C ILE A 778 -13.67 -2.81 39.01
N PRO A 779 -13.93 -1.51 38.85
CA PRO A 779 -13.72 -0.84 37.58
C PRO A 779 -12.25 -0.85 37.18
N ILE A 780 -11.96 -1.37 35.99
CA ILE A 780 -10.64 -1.29 35.35
C ILE A 780 -10.77 -0.32 34.17
N ILE A 781 -10.03 0.77 34.21
CA ILE A 781 -10.04 1.81 33.19
C ILE A 781 -8.68 1.77 32.49
N ALA A 782 -8.69 1.41 31.21
CA ALA A 782 -7.50 1.37 30.38
C ALA A 782 -6.91 2.76 30.18
N MET A 783 -5.59 2.88 30.13
CA MET A 783 -4.89 4.05 29.63
C MET A 783 -4.25 3.65 28.31
N THR A 784 -4.67 4.24 27.18
CA THR A 784 -4.23 3.78 25.85
C THR A 784 -3.62 4.92 25.03
N ALA A 785 -2.57 4.64 24.27
CA ALA A 785 -1.92 5.64 23.40
C ALA A 785 -2.72 5.99 22.13
N ASN A 786 -3.76 5.20 21.82
CA ASN A 786 -4.55 5.29 20.61
C ASN A 786 -6.00 4.87 20.93
N ALA A 787 -6.95 5.80 20.84
CA ALA A 787 -8.38 5.54 21.09
C ALA A 787 -9.11 4.99 19.83
N MET A 788 -8.42 4.19 19.00
CA MET A 788 -8.98 3.69 17.74
C MET A 788 -9.95 2.53 17.95
N VAL A 789 -10.82 2.29 16.96
CA VAL A 789 -11.94 1.32 16.96
C VAL A 789 -11.50 -0.11 17.31
N GLY A 790 -10.28 -0.53 16.96
CA GLY A 790 -9.77 -1.87 17.30
C GLY A 790 -9.25 -2.03 18.73
N ASP A 791 -8.86 -0.94 19.40
CA ASP A 791 -8.31 -1.01 20.76
C ASP A 791 -9.42 -1.00 21.82
N LYS A 792 -10.55 -0.32 21.55
CA LYS A 792 -11.75 -0.39 22.41
C LYS A 792 -12.31 -1.81 22.52
N ASP A 793 -12.42 -2.50 21.39
CA ASP A 793 -12.93 -3.88 21.37
C ASP A 793 -11.98 -4.81 22.15
N LYS A 794 -10.66 -4.65 21.98
CA LYS A 794 -9.66 -5.40 22.76
C LYS A 794 -9.71 -5.11 24.27
N VAL A 795 -9.90 -3.84 24.65
CA VAL A 795 -10.03 -3.40 26.04
C VAL A 795 -11.27 -4.03 26.69
N LEU A 796 -12.41 -4.02 25.99
CA LEU A 796 -13.64 -4.66 26.45
C LEU A 796 -13.54 -6.19 26.49
N ASP A 797 -12.93 -6.81 25.48
CA ASP A 797 -12.70 -8.27 25.40
C ASP A 797 -11.76 -8.77 26.50
N ALA A 798 -10.81 -7.93 26.94
CA ALA A 798 -9.95 -8.20 28.11
C ALA A 798 -10.68 -8.02 29.44
N GLY A 799 -11.94 -7.55 29.42
CA GLY A 799 -12.79 -7.38 30.59
C GLY A 799 -12.67 -6.01 31.25
N MET A 800 -12.03 -5.02 30.63
CA MET A 800 -11.95 -3.66 31.18
C MET A 800 -13.27 -2.89 30.95
N ASN A 801 -13.52 -1.85 31.74
CA ASN A 801 -14.79 -1.12 31.77
C ASN A 801 -14.83 0.09 30.83
N ASP A 802 -13.70 0.79 30.72
CA ASP A 802 -13.59 2.02 29.94
C ASP A 802 -12.12 2.30 29.61
N HIS A 803 -11.86 3.44 28.96
CA HIS A 803 -10.52 3.85 28.58
C HIS A 803 -10.32 5.36 28.73
N ILE A 804 -9.07 5.76 28.91
CA ILE A 804 -8.57 7.14 28.94
C ILE A 804 -7.46 7.23 27.91
N ALA A 805 -7.62 8.12 26.94
CA ALA A 805 -6.61 8.35 25.92
C ALA A 805 -5.38 9.06 26.51
N LYS A 806 -4.18 8.60 26.13
CA LYS A 806 -2.91 9.29 26.36
C LYS A 806 -2.62 10.18 25.14
N PRO A 807 -2.32 11.49 25.31
CA PRO A 807 -1.97 12.18 26.56
C PRO A 807 -3.18 12.44 27.47
N ILE A 808 -2.96 12.25 28.78
CA ILE A 808 -4.00 12.34 29.82
C ILE A 808 -4.62 13.74 29.83
N SER A 809 -5.87 13.84 29.42
CA SER A 809 -6.70 15.02 29.65
C SER A 809 -7.23 14.98 31.08
N VAL A 810 -6.78 15.89 31.93
CA VAL A 810 -7.17 15.96 33.35
C VAL A 810 -8.68 15.92 33.51
N LYS A 811 -9.43 16.66 32.69
CA LYS A 811 -10.89 16.71 32.77
C LYS A 811 -11.54 15.38 32.39
N ASP A 812 -11.06 14.74 31.32
CA ASP A 812 -11.63 13.48 30.84
C ASP A 812 -11.29 12.32 31.77
N MET A 813 -10.07 12.30 32.32
CA MET A 813 -9.65 11.35 33.34
C MET A 813 -10.59 11.37 34.55
N PHE A 814 -10.80 12.54 35.17
CA PHE A 814 -11.68 12.66 36.34
C PHE A 814 -13.14 12.34 36.01
N ARG A 815 -13.63 12.69 34.83
CA ARG A 815 -14.99 12.36 34.39
C ARG A 815 -15.17 10.84 34.21
N THR A 816 -14.21 10.17 33.58
CA THR A 816 -14.25 8.70 33.39
C THR A 816 -14.18 7.99 34.73
N ILE A 817 -13.31 8.40 35.64
CA ILE A 817 -13.23 7.81 36.99
C ILE A 817 -14.55 8.06 37.75
N ALA A 818 -15.10 9.27 37.72
CA ALA A 818 -16.36 9.62 38.40
C ALA A 818 -17.60 8.86 37.86
N LYS A 819 -17.55 8.40 36.61
CA LYS A 819 -18.60 7.57 36.00
C LYS A 819 -18.66 6.17 36.62
N TRP A 820 -17.51 5.62 37.04
CA TRP A 820 -17.40 4.23 37.47
C TRP A 820 -17.22 4.06 38.98
N VAL A 821 -16.78 5.09 39.69
CA VAL A 821 -16.65 5.08 41.15
C VAL A 821 -17.96 5.53 41.81
N GLU A 822 -18.80 4.57 42.21
CA GLU A 822 -20.01 4.84 43.01
C GLU A 822 -19.69 4.79 44.51
N ARG A 823 -19.62 5.95 45.18
CA ARG A 823 -19.79 5.97 46.63
C ARG A 823 -21.28 5.92 46.97
N THR A 824 -21.70 4.84 47.62
CA THR A 824 -22.88 4.90 48.49
C THR A 824 -22.62 6.01 49.50
N SER A 825 -23.46 7.04 49.50
CA SER A 825 -23.47 8.09 50.50
C SER A 825 -23.66 7.47 51.89
N ALA A 826 -22.55 7.16 52.58
CA ALA A 826 -22.59 6.98 54.01
C ALA A 826 -23.05 8.32 54.63
N ALA A 827 -24.04 8.23 55.50
CA ALA A 827 -24.80 9.34 56.06
C ALA A 827 -23.90 10.48 56.60
N PRO A 828 -24.34 11.75 56.49
CA PRO A 828 -23.65 12.85 57.14
C PRO A 828 -23.76 12.66 58.66
N ASP A 829 -22.62 12.62 59.34
CA ASP A 829 -22.54 12.77 60.80
C ASP A 829 -23.05 14.19 61.14
N GLU A 830 -24.36 14.31 61.38
CA GLU A 830 -24.98 15.41 62.10
C GLU A 830 -24.49 15.40 63.56
N ALA A 831 -23.26 15.88 63.80
CA ALA A 831 -22.79 16.05 65.17
C ALA A 831 -21.69 17.11 65.38
N VAL A 832 -21.47 18.09 64.49
CA VAL A 832 -20.57 19.23 64.83
C VAL A 832 -21.03 20.53 64.17
N LEU A 833 -22.25 20.98 64.46
CA LEU A 833 -22.69 22.37 64.22
C LEU A 833 -23.57 22.83 65.39
N GLN A 834 -23.03 22.80 66.60
CA GLN A 834 -23.52 23.62 67.70
C GLN A 834 -22.41 23.85 68.71
N ALA A 835 -21.92 25.11 68.72
CA ALA A 835 -21.24 25.84 69.80
C ALA A 835 -19.96 26.55 69.31
N CYS A 836 -20.14 27.64 68.56
CA CYS A 836 -19.29 28.81 68.76
C CYS A 836 -20.01 29.72 69.74
N ASP A 837 -19.53 29.77 71.00
CA ASP A 837 -19.60 30.99 71.79
C ASP A 837 -18.56 30.96 72.94
N ILE A 838 -17.51 31.75 72.72
CA ILE A 838 -16.77 32.63 73.65
C ILE A 838 -16.41 32.09 75.06
N LYS A 839 -15.09 31.96 75.35
CA LYS A 839 -14.31 32.90 76.21
C LYS A 839 -13.01 32.28 76.78
N SER A 840 -11.94 33.06 76.61
CA SER A 840 -10.88 33.42 77.59
C SER A 840 -9.86 32.39 78.12
N ASN A 841 -8.59 32.73 77.92
CA ASN A 841 -7.44 32.73 78.87
C ASN A 841 -7.12 31.43 79.64
N ASP A 842 -5.92 30.87 79.47
CA ASP A 842 -4.68 31.28 80.15
C ASP A 842 -3.52 30.29 79.87
N THR A 843 -2.38 30.88 79.49
CA THR A 843 -0.98 30.65 79.93
C THR A 843 -0.41 29.31 80.46
N ILE A 844 0.84 29.06 80.00
CA ILE A 844 2.05 28.54 80.72
C ILE A 844 2.47 27.05 80.52
N GLU A 845 3.60 26.93 79.79
CA GLU A 845 4.83 26.14 80.01
C GLU A 845 4.86 24.59 80.12
N LYS A 846 5.81 24.02 79.34
CA LYS A 846 6.58 22.75 79.50
C LYS A 846 7.08 22.56 80.96
N PRO A 847 7.41 21.35 81.50
CA PRO A 847 8.40 20.43 80.90
C PRO A 847 8.41 18.92 81.30
N ALA A 848 9.37 18.20 80.70
CA ALA A 848 10.27 17.15 81.24
C ALA A 848 9.83 15.66 81.37
N GLU A 849 10.64 14.81 80.71
CA GLU A 849 11.40 13.62 81.23
C GLU A 849 10.62 12.49 81.95
N GLN A 850 10.94 11.19 81.88
CA GLN A 850 11.95 10.34 81.25
C GLN A 850 11.57 8.87 81.59
N SER A 851 11.77 7.96 80.64
CA SER A 851 12.45 6.66 80.79
C SER A 851 11.90 5.51 81.66
N ILE A 852 11.91 4.29 81.06
CA ILE A 852 12.59 3.02 81.43
C ILE A 852 11.77 1.85 80.82
N MET A 853 12.13 1.29 79.65
CA MET A 853 13.01 0.12 79.38
C MET A 853 12.54 -1.19 80.04
N LEU A 854 12.55 -2.42 79.49
CA LEU A 854 12.95 -3.17 78.25
C LEU A 854 12.56 -4.67 78.55
N PRO A 855 12.83 -5.75 77.76
CA PRO A 855 13.48 -5.88 76.44
C PRO A 855 12.76 -6.82 75.44
N THR A 856 13.00 -6.68 74.11
CA THR A 856 13.42 -7.82 73.27
C THR A 856 14.09 -7.35 71.96
N VAL A 857 14.98 -8.21 71.44
CA VAL A 857 16.12 -8.03 70.54
C VAL A 857 15.77 -7.77 69.05
N GLN A 858 16.48 -6.83 68.41
CA GLN A 858 16.56 -6.57 66.95
C GLN A 858 17.65 -7.43 66.28
N PRO A 859 17.58 -7.59 64.94
CA PRO A 859 18.74 -7.41 64.07
C PRO A 859 18.56 -6.14 63.20
N ALA A 860 19.60 -5.32 63.18
CA ALA A 860 19.71 -4.09 62.41
C ALA A 860 20.86 -4.25 61.42
N THR A 861 20.64 -4.07 60.10
CA THR A 861 21.77 -3.95 59.14
C THR A 861 21.46 -3.36 57.75
N GLU A 862 20.49 -2.45 57.57
CA GLU A 862 20.35 -1.78 56.26
C GLU A 862 20.14 -0.26 56.39
N GLN A 863 19.20 0.16 57.24
CA GLN A 863 19.00 1.58 57.54
C GLN A 863 20.21 2.24 58.22
N ALA A 864 20.97 1.50 59.05
CA ALA A 864 22.16 2.02 59.72
C ALA A 864 23.37 2.20 58.78
N LEU A 865 23.39 1.47 57.67
CA LEU A 865 24.41 1.61 56.62
C LEU A 865 24.07 2.78 55.68
N LEU A 866 22.79 2.96 55.32
CA LEU A 866 22.32 4.14 54.57
C LEU A 866 22.52 5.44 55.36
N ASP A 867 22.14 5.48 56.64
CA ASP A 867 22.32 6.66 57.49
C ASP A 867 23.80 7.01 57.74
N ALA A 868 24.70 6.00 57.70
CA ALA A 868 26.14 6.21 57.80
C ALA A 868 26.72 6.77 56.48
N CYS A 869 26.29 6.25 55.32
CA CYS A 869 26.73 6.73 54.01
C CYS A 869 26.21 8.14 53.69
N GLU A 870 24.95 8.48 54.02
CA GLU A 870 24.41 9.83 53.84
C GLU A 870 25.12 10.86 54.73
N LYS A 871 25.46 10.50 55.97
CA LYS A 871 26.26 11.37 56.86
C LYS A 871 27.71 11.53 56.40
N GLN A 872 28.26 10.53 55.71
CA GLN A 872 29.63 10.55 55.23
C GLN A 872 29.76 11.36 53.91
N ALA A 873 28.77 11.27 53.01
CA ALA A 873 28.73 12.08 51.77
C ALA A 873 28.44 13.57 52.03
N ALA A 874 27.63 13.90 53.04
CA ALA A 874 27.30 15.28 53.39
C ALA A 874 28.42 16.04 54.15
N GLN A 875 29.50 15.36 54.59
CA GLN A 875 30.62 15.97 55.34
C GLN A 875 31.95 16.02 54.57
N ILE A 876 32.03 15.48 53.35
CA ILE A 876 33.26 15.54 52.55
C ILE A 876 33.29 16.84 51.75
N THR A 877 34.19 17.76 52.14
CA THR A 877 34.47 18.99 51.38
C THR A 877 35.75 18.77 50.59
N ILE A 878 35.64 18.28 49.35
CA ILE A 878 36.78 18.17 48.43
C ILE A 878 37.06 19.56 47.85
N VAL A 879 38.30 20.03 47.96
CA VAL A 879 38.65 21.40 47.55
C VAL A 879 38.65 21.47 46.02
N GLY A 880 37.77 22.32 45.45
CA GLY A 880 37.65 22.50 44.00
C GLY A 880 36.51 21.73 43.33
N LEU A 881 35.70 21.00 44.11
CA LEU A 881 34.55 20.24 43.63
C LEU A 881 33.25 20.77 44.26
N ASP A 882 32.28 21.18 43.44
CA ASP A 882 30.93 21.49 43.93
C ASP A 882 30.09 20.20 43.96
N THR A 883 30.14 19.53 45.12
CA THR A 883 29.49 18.25 45.34
C THR A 883 27.96 18.32 45.27
N ARG A 884 27.37 19.49 45.56
CA ARG A 884 25.92 19.68 45.44
C ARG A 884 25.51 19.75 43.98
N LEU A 885 26.27 20.49 43.16
CA LEU A 885 26.03 20.54 41.73
C LEU A 885 26.21 19.16 41.10
N GLY A 886 27.31 18.47 41.40
CA GLY A 886 27.57 17.11 40.90
C GLY A 886 26.50 16.10 41.28
N LEU A 887 26.02 16.12 42.54
CA LEU A 887 24.91 15.27 42.99
C LEU A 887 23.59 15.64 42.30
N SER A 888 23.28 16.92 42.12
CA SER A 888 22.07 17.34 41.42
C SER A 888 22.04 16.90 39.94
N ILE A 889 23.20 16.87 39.29
CA ILE A 889 23.34 16.32 37.92
C ILE A 889 23.06 14.80 37.93
N CYS A 890 23.41 14.11 39.01
CA CYS A 890 23.13 12.69 39.23
C CYS A 890 21.77 12.43 39.91
N GLN A 891 20.83 13.38 39.87
CA GLN A 891 19.52 13.26 40.53
C GLN A 891 19.57 12.89 42.03
N HIS A 892 20.66 13.26 42.71
CA HIS A 892 20.96 12.93 44.11
C HIS A 892 21.32 11.46 44.38
N ASP A 893 21.58 10.65 43.34
CA ASP A 893 22.15 9.30 43.49
C ASP A 893 23.63 9.37 43.89
N SER A 894 23.87 9.16 45.18
CA SER A 894 25.22 9.17 45.78
C SER A 894 26.14 8.05 45.25
N LYS A 895 25.59 6.89 44.83
CA LYS A 895 26.39 5.78 44.30
C LYS A 895 26.85 6.09 42.87
N LEU A 896 25.95 6.62 42.04
CA LEU A 896 26.29 7.10 40.70
C LEU A 896 27.34 8.23 40.76
N TYR A 897 27.18 9.16 41.70
CA TYR A 897 28.13 10.25 41.86
C TYR A 897 29.54 9.76 42.26
N CYS A 898 29.64 8.81 43.19
CA CYS A 898 30.93 8.18 43.55
C CYS A 898 31.57 7.43 42.36
N ARG A 899 30.77 6.78 41.51
CA ARG A 899 31.27 6.12 40.28
C ARG A 899 31.84 7.14 39.28
N LEU A 900 31.17 8.27 39.06
CA LEU A 900 31.67 9.34 38.19
C LEU A 900 32.97 9.96 38.71
N LEU A 901 33.11 10.13 40.03
CA LEU A 901 34.36 10.59 40.64
C LEU A 901 35.50 9.57 40.44
N ALA A 902 35.22 8.27 40.58
CA ALA A 902 36.20 7.21 40.30
C ALA A 902 36.60 7.16 38.81
N LYS A 903 35.63 7.29 37.88
CA LYS A 903 35.88 7.35 36.43
C LYS A 903 36.72 8.57 36.06
N PHE A 904 36.43 9.73 36.64
CA PHE A 904 37.24 10.95 36.45
C PHE A 904 38.69 10.77 36.90
N VAL A 905 38.90 10.16 38.07
CA VAL A 905 40.24 9.87 38.60
C VAL A 905 41.03 8.95 37.66
N ARG A 906 40.39 7.91 37.12
CA ARG A 906 41.06 6.94 36.22
C ARG A 906 41.39 7.55 34.87
N ALA A 907 40.41 8.17 34.22
CA ALA A 907 40.53 8.66 32.84
C ALA A 907 41.47 9.87 32.68
N ASN A 908 41.75 10.61 33.76
CA ASN A 908 42.51 11.86 33.70
C ASN A 908 43.77 11.85 34.55
N THR A 909 44.23 10.68 35.01
CA THR A 909 45.55 10.54 35.64
C THR A 909 46.63 10.85 34.59
N GLU A 910 47.61 11.72 34.93
CA GLU A 910 48.68 12.15 34.02
C GLU A 910 48.19 12.90 32.77
N PHE A 911 47.11 13.68 32.89
CA PHE A 911 46.50 14.44 31.78
C PHE A 911 47.50 15.25 30.94
N GLU A 912 48.46 15.95 31.57
CA GLU A 912 49.45 16.79 30.85
C GLU A 912 50.27 15.96 29.84
N LEU A 913 50.70 14.76 30.23
CA LEU A 913 51.52 13.88 29.40
C LEU A 913 50.71 13.33 28.22
N GLN A 914 49.50 12.83 28.50
CA GLN A 914 48.60 12.28 27.48
C GLN A 914 48.18 13.35 26.47
N PHE A 915 47.78 14.52 26.94
CA PHE A 915 47.40 15.63 26.08
C PHE A 915 48.56 16.11 25.19
N THR A 916 49.78 16.15 25.75
CA THR A 916 50.97 16.57 24.99
C THR A 916 51.34 15.56 23.89
N ASP A 917 51.13 14.27 24.13
CA ASP A 917 51.34 13.21 23.12
C ASP A 917 50.29 13.30 22.00
N VAL A 918 49.01 13.46 22.36
CA VAL A 918 47.92 13.64 21.37
C VAL A 918 48.14 14.91 20.55
N LEU A 919 48.53 16.02 21.19
CA LEU A 919 48.87 17.28 20.51
C LEU A 919 50.04 17.16 19.53
N ALA A 920 51.00 16.27 19.80
CA ALA A 920 52.12 16.01 18.90
C ALA A 920 51.68 15.24 17.64
N ARG A 921 50.58 14.48 17.72
CA ARG A 921 50.01 13.68 16.62
C ARG A 921 49.00 14.48 15.79
N SER A 922 48.06 15.17 16.46
CA SER A 922 46.98 15.91 15.80
C SER A 922 46.39 16.99 16.71
N ILE A 923 46.30 18.22 16.19
CA ILE A 923 45.65 19.34 16.89
C ILE A 923 44.14 19.11 17.06
N VAL A 924 43.51 18.42 16.11
CA VAL A 924 42.07 18.13 16.12
C VAL A 924 41.74 17.07 17.17
N GLU A 925 42.60 16.07 17.34
CA GLU A 925 42.44 15.08 18.42
C GLU A 925 42.69 15.71 19.79
N ALA A 926 43.63 16.64 19.90
CA ALA A 926 43.88 17.39 21.13
C ALA A 926 42.69 18.30 21.49
N GLU A 927 42.08 18.95 20.51
CA GLU A 927 40.83 19.71 20.69
C GLU A 927 39.73 18.81 21.27
N ARG A 928 39.53 17.63 20.67
CA ARG A 928 38.55 16.64 21.16
C ARG A 928 38.88 16.18 22.59
N TYR A 929 40.15 15.97 22.91
CA TYR A 929 40.58 15.57 24.25
C TYR A 929 40.28 16.66 25.31
N ALA A 930 40.47 17.94 24.96
CA ALA A 930 40.09 19.07 25.82
C ALA A 930 38.56 19.20 25.96
N HIS A 931 37.81 18.95 24.88
CA HIS A 931 36.34 18.92 24.88
C HIS A 931 35.81 17.84 25.84
N THR A 932 36.39 16.65 25.81
CA THR A 932 36.02 15.55 26.71
C THR A 932 36.29 15.92 28.17
N LEU A 933 37.48 16.44 28.51
CA LEU A 933 37.79 16.86 29.88
C LEU A 933 36.82 17.93 30.38
N LYS A 934 36.42 18.89 29.54
CA LYS A 934 35.42 19.92 29.87
C LYS A 934 34.06 19.31 30.19
N GLY A 935 33.61 18.32 29.42
CA GLY A 935 32.35 17.61 29.66
C GLY A 935 32.38 16.86 31.00
N VAL A 936 33.39 16.02 31.21
CA VAL A 936 33.50 15.20 32.42
C VAL A 936 33.68 16.07 33.67
N ALA A 937 34.51 17.12 33.61
CA ALA A 937 34.67 18.08 34.72
C ALA A 937 33.36 18.80 35.06
N GLY A 938 32.50 19.07 34.07
CA GLY A 938 31.16 19.63 34.29
C GLY A 938 30.25 18.69 35.08
N ASN A 939 30.23 17.42 34.70
CA ASN A 939 29.34 16.41 35.29
C ASN A 939 29.65 16.12 36.76
N ILE A 940 30.94 16.18 37.15
CA ILE A 940 31.33 15.98 38.56
C ILE A 940 31.22 17.25 39.41
N GLY A 941 30.97 18.42 38.81
CA GLY A 941 30.95 19.72 39.51
C GLY A 941 32.32 20.37 39.68
N ALA A 942 33.34 20.00 38.90
CA ALA A 942 34.68 20.58 38.92
C ALA A 942 34.77 21.83 38.02
N LEU A 943 34.03 22.87 38.39
CA LEU A 943 33.79 24.08 37.58
C LEU A 943 35.07 24.81 37.14
N ARG A 944 36.11 24.79 37.98
CA ARG A 944 37.39 25.45 37.66
C ARG A 944 38.15 24.71 36.56
N ILE A 945 38.22 23.38 36.62
CA ILE A 945 38.83 22.55 35.58
C ILE A 945 38.02 22.63 34.30
N GLN A 946 36.67 22.62 34.39
CA GLN A 946 35.80 22.82 33.24
C GLN A 946 36.07 24.14 32.52
N ALA A 947 36.23 25.24 33.26
CA ALA A 947 36.53 26.55 32.68
C ALA A 947 37.92 26.58 32.01
N MET A 948 38.92 25.94 32.62
CA MET A 948 40.26 25.82 32.05
C MET A 948 40.29 24.93 30.81
N ALA A 949 39.55 23.82 30.81
CA ALA A 949 39.44 22.91 29.67
C ALA A 949 38.74 23.58 28.49
N LYS A 950 37.73 24.42 28.75
CA LYS A 950 37.08 25.25 27.73
C LYS A 950 38.03 26.28 27.12
N ALA A 951 38.94 26.86 27.91
CA ALA A 951 39.95 27.78 27.39
C ALA A 951 41.01 27.04 26.54
N LEU A 952 41.41 25.83 26.95
CA LEU A 952 42.35 24.98 26.22
C LEU A 952 41.76 24.48 24.89
N GLU A 953 40.49 24.05 24.90
CA GLU A 953 39.71 23.69 23.72
C GLU A 953 39.68 24.85 22.71
N ALA A 954 39.31 26.05 23.14
CA ALA A 954 39.29 27.24 22.28
C ALA A 954 40.70 27.61 21.76
N ALA A 955 41.75 27.38 22.55
CA ALA A 955 43.13 27.61 22.10
C ALA A 955 43.55 26.62 21.00
N CYS A 956 43.12 25.35 21.08
CA CYS A 956 43.30 24.35 20.03
C CYS A 956 42.50 24.70 18.76
N GLU A 957 41.22 25.09 18.90
CA GLU A 957 40.34 25.48 17.79
C GLU A 957 40.89 26.70 17.04
N SER A 958 41.40 27.70 17.78
CA SER A 958 42.00 28.92 17.22
C SER A 958 43.42 28.74 16.67
N GLN A 959 43.99 27.54 16.76
CA GLN A 959 45.38 27.22 16.40
C GLN A 959 46.40 28.20 17.03
N ALA A 960 46.24 28.49 18.32
CA ALA A 960 47.17 29.32 19.06
C ALA A 960 48.60 28.75 19.06
N ASP A 961 49.61 29.57 19.38
CA ASP A 961 51.01 29.14 19.43
C ASP A 961 51.18 27.86 20.26
N SER A 962 51.90 26.87 19.74
CA SER A 962 52.08 25.55 20.38
C SER A 962 52.68 25.69 21.79
N ALA A 963 53.48 26.73 22.02
CA ALA A 963 54.00 27.06 23.35
C ALA A 963 52.91 27.52 24.33
N GLU A 964 51.89 28.23 23.86
CA GLU A 964 50.75 28.68 24.66
C GLU A 964 49.80 27.52 25.00
N ILE A 965 49.49 26.66 24.02
CA ILE A 965 48.65 25.47 24.22
C ILE A 965 49.32 24.52 25.23
N LYS A 966 50.63 24.27 25.10
CA LYS A 966 51.38 23.46 26.08
C LYS A 966 51.43 24.11 27.47
N ARG A 967 51.50 25.45 27.55
CA ARG A 967 51.45 26.15 28.84
C ARG A 967 50.09 25.97 29.52
N GLN A 968 49.00 26.07 28.76
CA GLN A 968 47.65 25.89 29.29
C GLN A 968 47.37 24.42 29.67
N ALA A 969 47.84 23.46 28.86
CA ALA A 969 47.79 22.03 29.17
C ALA A 969 48.54 21.69 30.47
N LYS A 970 49.71 22.32 30.70
CA LYS A 970 50.45 22.19 31.95
C LYS A 970 49.73 22.81 33.15
N GLN A 971 49.10 23.97 32.98
CA GLN A 971 48.35 24.62 34.04
C GLN A 971 47.11 23.82 34.46
N ILE A 972 46.39 23.22 33.50
CA ILE A 972 45.24 22.38 33.81
C ILE A 972 45.67 21.02 34.39
N GLY A 973 46.77 20.44 33.91
CA GLY A 973 47.32 19.19 34.45
C GLY A 973 47.60 19.27 35.95
N VAL A 974 48.22 20.37 36.42
CA VAL A 974 48.47 20.59 37.86
C VAL A 974 47.18 20.63 38.68
N GLU A 975 46.11 21.24 38.17
CA GLU A 975 44.83 21.35 38.87
C GLU A 975 44.04 20.04 38.83
N VAL A 976 44.12 19.28 37.73
CA VAL A 976 43.55 17.93 37.59
C VAL A 976 44.24 16.96 38.55
N ASP A 977 45.57 16.94 38.58
CA ASP A 977 46.33 16.07 39.49
C ASP A 977 46.08 16.41 40.97
N ALA A 978 45.94 17.70 41.29
CA ALA A 978 45.60 18.15 42.64
C ALA A 978 44.18 17.69 43.04
N LEU A 979 43.19 17.82 42.17
CA LEU A 979 41.83 17.35 42.42
C LEU A 979 41.79 15.82 42.53
N ILE A 980 42.51 15.10 41.68
CA ILE A 980 42.61 13.64 41.73
C ILE A 980 43.23 13.19 43.06
N ALA A 981 44.28 13.84 43.54
CA ALA A 981 44.90 13.53 44.82
C ALA A 981 43.91 13.75 45.99
N ASP A 982 43.14 14.84 45.95
CA ASP A 982 42.15 15.17 46.98
C ASP A 982 40.95 14.19 46.96
N ILE A 983 40.47 13.80 45.77
CA ILE A 983 39.44 12.77 45.60
C ILE A 983 39.95 11.41 46.14
N LYS A 984 41.20 11.01 45.85
CA LYS A 984 41.79 9.75 46.34
C LYS A 984 41.96 9.71 47.87
N VAL A 985 42.07 10.87 48.53
CA VAL A 985 42.18 10.98 49.99
C VAL A 985 40.80 10.86 50.67
N HIS A 986 39.75 11.35 50.02
CA HIS A 986 38.40 11.42 50.58
C HIS A 986 37.46 10.29 50.13
N LEU A 987 37.76 9.63 49.02
CA LEU A 987 37.11 8.42 48.54
C LEU A 987 38.05 7.25 48.84
N ASP A 988 37.62 6.25 49.62
CA ASP A 988 38.42 5.04 49.82
C ASP A 988 38.46 4.25 48.50
N VAL A 989 39.48 4.50 47.69
CA VAL A 989 39.61 3.93 46.34
C VAL A 989 39.71 2.39 46.38
N ASP A 990 40.06 1.83 47.54
CA ASP A 990 40.15 0.40 47.76
C ASP A 990 38.78 -0.29 47.90
N THR A 991 37.71 0.42 48.27
CA THR A 991 36.34 -0.12 48.23
C THR A 991 35.77 -0.18 46.79
N CYS A 992 36.40 0.52 45.84
CA CYS A 992 36.07 0.49 44.41
C CYS A 992 37.03 -0.40 43.60
N LYS A 993 37.75 -1.33 44.26
CA LYS A 993 38.68 -2.29 43.62
C LYS A 993 38.04 -3.31 42.68
N GLY A 994 36.70 -3.42 42.64
CA GLY A 994 36.00 -4.38 41.78
C GLY A 994 35.92 -4.01 40.29
N LEU A 995 36.54 -2.91 39.84
CA LEU A 995 36.41 -2.40 38.47
C LEU A 995 37.78 -1.95 37.94
N GLY A 996 38.78 -2.82 37.91
CA GLY A 996 40.11 -2.50 37.39
C GLY A 996 40.27 -2.87 35.91
N THR A 997 40.92 -2.01 35.12
CA THR A 997 41.16 -2.23 33.68
C THR A 997 42.30 -3.21 33.37
N ASP A 998 43.13 -3.59 34.35
CA ASP A 998 44.12 -4.67 34.18
C ASP A 998 43.45 -6.07 34.14
N ASP A 999 42.20 -6.17 34.62
CA ASP A 999 41.39 -7.39 34.57
C ASP A 999 40.53 -7.45 33.30
N THR A 1000 40.27 -6.35 32.57
CA THR A 1000 39.41 -6.37 31.36
C THR A 1000 39.93 -7.30 30.27
N GLU A 1001 41.24 -7.28 30.00
CA GLU A 1001 41.85 -8.18 29.00
C GLU A 1001 41.96 -9.61 29.52
N GLN A 1002 42.24 -9.82 30.82
CA GLN A 1002 42.29 -11.17 31.41
C GLN A 1002 40.90 -11.79 31.63
N GLN A 1003 39.87 -11.00 31.89
CA GLN A 1003 38.47 -11.41 32.04
C GLN A 1003 37.82 -11.63 30.67
N ALA A 1004 38.09 -10.76 29.68
CA ALA A 1004 37.70 -11.01 28.29
C ALA A 1004 38.41 -12.26 27.74
N GLU A 1005 39.71 -12.46 28.01
CA GLU A 1005 40.43 -13.69 27.65
C GLU A 1005 39.93 -14.92 28.45
N SER A 1006 39.55 -14.77 29.72
CA SER A 1006 38.97 -15.84 30.55
C SER A 1006 37.59 -16.26 30.07
N ILE A 1007 36.74 -15.31 29.68
CA ILE A 1007 35.44 -15.57 29.04
C ILE A 1007 35.67 -16.24 27.68
N THR A 1008 36.63 -15.76 26.89
CA THR A 1008 37.02 -16.40 25.61
C THR A 1008 37.56 -17.82 25.83
N GLN A 1009 38.33 -18.07 26.89
CA GLN A 1009 38.82 -19.40 27.25
C GLN A 1009 37.71 -20.33 27.78
N ASN A 1010 36.74 -19.80 28.52
CA ASN A 1010 35.57 -20.53 28.98
C ASN A 1010 34.62 -20.89 27.82
N LEU A 1011 34.53 -20.02 26.81
CA LEU A 1011 33.84 -20.29 25.55
C LEU A 1011 34.60 -21.31 24.68
N ASN A 1012 35.94 -21.25 24.66
CA ASN A 1012 36.81 -22.22 23.97
C ASN A 1012 36.69 -23.65 24.52
N ASN A 1013 36.52 -23.81 25.83
CA ASN A 1013 36.36 -25.13 26.46
C ASN A 1013 34.95 -25.74 26.26
N LYS A 1014 33.98 -24.99 25.72
CA LYS A 1014 32.57 -25.41 25.61
C LYS A 1014 32.03 -25.52 24.17
N SER A 1015 32.90 -25.66 23.16
CA SER A 1015 32.53 -26.07 21.78
C SER A 1015 31.61 -25.11 21.00
N ILE A 1016 31.84 -23.79 21.05
CA ILE A 1016 31.38 -22.90 19.97
C ILE A 1016 32.33 -23.12 18.79
N ALA A 1017 31.85 -23.71 17.69
CA ALA A 1017 32.68 -24.05 16.54
C ALA A 1017 33.07 -22.83 15.68
N ASP A 1018 32.41 -21.68 15.86
CA ASP A 1018 32.59 -20.51 15.01
C ASP A 1018 33.47 -19.42 15.66
N GLN A 1019 34.63 -19.21 15.06
CA GLN A 1019 35.66 -18.27 15.51
C GLN A 1019 35.19 -16.81 15.37
N GLN A 1020 34.22 -16.53 14.51
CA GLN A 1020 33.72 -15.19 14.24
C GLN A 1020 32.73 -14.72 15.32
N LEU A 1021 31.83 -15.60 15.75
CA LEU A 1021 30.90 -15.33 16.86
C LEU A 1021 31.65 -15.09 18.19
N GLN A 1022 32.73 -15.85 18.41
CA GLN A 1022 33.60 -15.64 19.59
C GLN A 1022 34.25 -14.25 19.60
N SER A 1023 34.74 -13.79 18.44
CA SER A 1023 35.32 -12.45 18.31
C SER A 1023 34.27 -11.38 18.64
N LEU A 1024 33.05 -11.53 18.12
CA LEU A 1024 31.97 -10.57 18.33
C LEU A 1024 31.50 -10.52 19.79
N ILE A 1025 31.38 -11.67 20.48
CA ILE A 1025 31.02 -11.70 21.90
C ILE A 1025 32.11 -11.07 22.78
N THR A 1026 33.38 -11.29 22.42
CA THR A 1026 34.52 -10.71 23.13
C THR A 1026 34.57 -9.19 22.96
N GLU A 1027 34.35 -8.73 21.72
CA GLU A 1027 34.25 -7.31 21.39
C GLU A 1027 33.06 -6.65 22.08
N LEU A 1028 31.89 -7.33 22.08
CA LEU A 1028 30.70 -6.88 22.79
C LEU A 1028 30.97 -6.70 24.28
N TYR A 1029 31.55 -7.70 24.95
CA TYR A 1029 31.86 -7.62 26.38
C TYR A 1029 32.84 -6.48 26.70
N ARG A 1030 33.83 -6.23 25.82
CA ARG A 1030 34.76 -5.09 25.95
C ARG A 1030 34.02 -3.76 25.89
N LEU A 1031 33.15 -3.59 24.89
CA LEU A 1031 32.37 -2.36 24.71
C LEU A 1031 31.38 -2.13 25.86
N LEU A 1032 30.80 -3.20 26.42
CA LEU A 1032 29.94 -3.11 27.60
C LEU A 1032 30.69 -2.64 28.85
N LEU A 1033 31.94 -3.08 29.05
CA LEU A 1033 32.75 -2.64 30.19
C LEU A 1033 33.22 -1.18 30.05
N ASP A 1034 33.33 -0.67 28.82
CA ASP A 1034 33.71 0.71 28.53
C ASP A 1034 32.49 1.68 28.48
N ASP A 1035 31.28 1.18 28.73
CA ASP A 1035 29.99 1.89 28.55
C ASP A 1035 29.82 2.46 27.13
N ASP A 1036 30.37 1.78 26.12
CA ASP A 1036 30.38 2.26 24.73
C ASP A 1036 29.05 1.96 24.02
N THR A 1037 28.48 2.97 23.37
CA THR A 1037 27.23 2.86 22.61
C THR A 1037 27.36 1.94 21.40
N ASP A 1038 28.58 1.74 20.91
CA ASP A 1038 28.86 0.83 19.79
C ASP A 1038 28.59 -0.65 20.18
N SER A 1039 28.40 -0.96 21.47
CA SER A 1039 27.94 -2.27 21.94
C SER A 1039 26.58 -2.68 21.35
N SER A 1040 25.69 -1.72 21.03
CA SER A 1040 24.41 -2.02 20.37
C SER A 1040 24.61 -2.54 18.95
N ASP A 1041 25.54 -1.95 18.20
CA ASP A 1041 25.85 -2.33 16.82
C ASP A 1041 26.52 -3.71 16.75
N VAL A 1042 27.37 -4.03 17.74
CA VAL A 1042 27.98 -5.36 17.85
C VAL A 1042 26.94 -6.40 18.30
N MET A 1043 26.00 -6.04 19.18
CA MET A 1043 24.90 -6.92 19.58
C MET A 1043 23.97 -7.27 18.40
N GLU A 1044 23.67 -6.31 17.52
CA GLU A 1044 22.92 -6.58 16.28
C GLU A 1044 23.66 -7.53 15.33
N GLN A 1045 24.99 -7.56 15.37
CA GLN A 1045 25.79 -8.52 14.60
C GLN A 1045 25.81 -9.90 15.25
N VAL A 1046 25.65 -10.01 16.57
CA VAL A 1046 25.61 -11.29 17.31
C VAL A 1046 24.27 -11.99 17.17
N LEU A 1047 23.15 -11.26 17.21
CA LEU A 1047 21.78 -11.81 17.18
C LEU A 1047 21.49 -12.77 16.00
N PRO A 1048 21.86 -12.49 14.74
CA PRO A 1048 21.61 -13.38 13.60
C PRO A 1048 22.28 -14.74 13.72
N TRP A 1049 23.43 -14.83 14.40
CA TRP A 1049 24.13 -16.09 14.62
C TRP A 1049 23.40 -16.98 15.63
N ILE A 1050 22.69 -16.38 16.58
CA ILE A 1050 21.96 -17.08 17.62
C ILE A 1050 20.55 -17.47 17.14
N VAL A 1051 19.92 -16.62 16.33
CA VAL A 1051 18.55 -16.83 15.82
C VAL A 1051 18.50 -17.85 14.67
N ASN A 1052 19.53 -17.94 13.82
CA ASN A 1052 19.50 -18.81 12.62
C ASN A 1052 19.97 -20.26 12.86
N ASP A 1053 20.47 -20.61 14.04
CA ASP A 1053 20.95 -21.95 14.35
C ASP A 1053 20.14 -22.61 15.48
N GLU A 1054 18.85 -22.87 15.20
CA GLU A 1054 17.90 -23.52 16.12
C GLU A 1054 18.34 -24.93 16.58
N ALA A 1055 19.33 -25.53 15.91
CA ALA A 1055 19.87 -26.83 16.28
C ALA A 1055 20.82 -26.79 17.49
N THR A 1056 21.37 -25.61 17.81
CA THR A 1056 22.53 -25.47 18.71
C THR A 1056 22.21 -24.79 20.05
N PHE A 1057 21.25 -23.87 20.10
CA PHE A 1057 20.91 -23.08 21.30
C PHE A 1057 19.50 -23.34 21.83
N ASN A 1058 19.35 -23.51 23.15
CA ASN A 1058 18.05 -23.75 23.80
C ASN A 1058 17.25 -22.43 24.00
N GLN A 1059 15.93 -22.53 24.18
CA GLN A 1059 15.02 -21.37 24.32
C GLN A 1059 15.41 -20.41 25.46
N ASP A 1060 15.95 -20.93 26.57
CA ASP A 1060 16.40 -20.12 27.70
C ASP A 1060 17.61 -19.24 27.35
N VAL A 1061 18.52 -19.73 26.50
CA VAL A 1061 19.70 -18.97 26.05
C VAL A 1061 19.26 -17.82 25.14
N LEU A 1062 18.31 -18.08 24.24
CA LEU A 1062 17.72 -17.05 23.38
C LEU A 1062 17.04 -15.95 24.21
N ALA A 1063 16.31 -16.33 25.28
CA ALA A 1063 15.68 -15.38 26.19
C ALA A 1063 16.71 -14.50 26.93
N ARG A 1064 17.83 -15.07 27.37
CA ARG A 1064 18.92 -14.32 28.02
C ARG A 1064 19.63 -13.37 27.06
N PHE A 1065 19.88 -13.75 25.80
CA PHE A 1065 20.44 -12.83 24.80
C PHE A 1065 19.45 -11.72 24.39
N ASN A 1066 18.14 -11.99 24.37
CA ASN A 1066 17.14 -10.95 24.16
C ASN A 1066 17.08 -9.98 25.35
N ALA A 1067 17.19 -10.49 26.59
CA ALA A 1067 17.31 -9.66 27.78
C ALA A 1067 18.60 -8.82 27.75
N LEU A 1068 19.71 -9.39 27.28
CA LEU A 1068 20.96 -8.67 27.07
C LEU A 1068 20.77 -7.52 26.06
N SER A 1069 20.12 -7.77 24.93
CA SER A 1069 19.83 -6.73 23.93
C SER A 1069 18.94 -5.62 24.50
N ALA A 1070 17.95 -5.98 25.32
CA ALA A 1070 17.09 -5.01 25.99
C ALA A 1070 17.85 -4.15 27.01
N LEU A 1071 18.78 -4.74 27.77
CA LEU A 1071 19.64 -4.01 28.72
C LEU A 1071 20.59 -3.05 27.99
N ILE A 1072 21.18 -3.48 26.87
CA ILE A 1072 22.04 -2.63 26.02
C ILE A 1072 21.22 -1.49 25.42
N GLY A 1073 20.03 -1.77 24.86
CA GLY A 1073 19.13 -0.75 24.33
C GLY A 1073 18.58 0.21 25.40
N GLY A 1074 18.55 -0.22 26.66
CA GLY A 1074 18.25 0.58 27.84
C GLY A 1074 19.45 1.33 28.44
N TYR A 1075 20.63 1.24 27.83
CA TYR A 1075 21.89 1.83 28.31
C TYR A 1075 22.36 1.30 29.68
N ASP A 1076 21.86 0.15 30.14
CA ASP A 1076 22.30 -0.51 31.37
C ASP A 1076 23.44 -1.51 31.08
N TYR A 1077 24.60 -0.96 30.73
CA TYR A 1077 25.78 -1.74 30.34
C TYR A 1077 26.37 -2.59 31.47
N TYR A 1078 26.09 -2.21 32.72
CA TYR A 1078 26.52 -2.98 33.90
C TYR A 1078 25.70 -4.26 34.05
N ALA A 1079 24.37 -4.16 34.06
CA ALA A 1079 23.51 -5.34 34.09
C ALA A 1079 23.72 -6.20 32.83
N ALA A 1080 23.99 -5.57 31.68
CA ALA A 1080 24.31 -6.28 30.45
C ALA A 1080 25.63 -7.09 30.56
N SER A 1081 26.70 -6.50 31.11
CA SER A 1081 27.97 -7.23 31.28
C SER A 1081 27.86 -8.39 32.27
N GLU A 1082 27.14 -8.23 33.38
CA GLU A 1082 26.87 -9.29 34.37
C GLU A 1082 26.04 -10.43 33.76
N LEU A 1083 25.02 -10.10 32.96
CA LEU A 1083 24.21 -11.08 32.25
C LEU A 1083 25.03 -11.83 31.20
N LEU A 1084 25.91 -11.15 30.47
CA LEU A 1084 26.80 -11.77 29.48
C LEU A 1084 27.83 -12.71 30.14
N GLU A 1085 28.35 -12.36 31.32
CA GLU A 1085 29.17 -13.27 32.14
C GLU A 1085 28.39 -14.50 32.59
N THR A 1086 27.15 -14.31 33.02
CA THR A 1086 26.27 -15.39 33.46
C THR A 1086 25.98 -16.37 32.30
N ILE A 1087 25.73 -15.84 31.10
CA ILE A 1087 25.56 -16.63 29.88
C ILE A 1087 26.85 -17.41 29.55
N ALA A 1088 28.02 -16.78 29.68
CA ALA A 1088 29.31 -17.41 29.40
C ALA A 1088 29.68 -18.51 30.43
N THR A 1089 29.26 -18.35 31.69
CA THR A 1089 29.62 -19.27 32.78
C THR A 1089 28.65 -20.44 32.94
N GLU A 1090 27.34 -20.23 32.81
CA GLU A 1090 26.33 -21.25 33.17
C GLU A 1090 25.85 -22.13 32.00
N ASP A 1091 25.61 -21.61 30.79
CA ASP A 1091 24.63 -22.28 29.89
C ASP A 1091 25.15 -22.96 28.61
N LEU A 1092 26.44 -22.87 28.26
CA LEU A 1092 26.93 -23.55 27.05
C LEU A 1092 27.27 -25.06 27.20
N ALA A 1093 27.02 -25.66 28.37
CA ALA A 1093 27.39 -27.05 28.65
C ALA A 1093 26.25 -28.08 28.50
N MET A 1094 25.01 -27.67 28.19
CA MET A 1094 23.85 -28.58 28.08
C MET A 1094 23.31 -28.76 26.64
N SER A 1095 24.14 -28.56 25.60
CA SER A 1095 23.75 -28.77 24.19
C SER A 1095 24.32 -30.06 23.55
N LEU A 1096 24.44 -31.15 24.31
CA LEU A 1096 24.65 -32.49 23.74
C LEU A 1096 23.58 -33.44 24.25
N LYS A 1097 22.53 -33.67 23.44
CA LYS A 1097 21.63 -34.81 23.64
C LYS A 1097 22.45 -36.10 23.55
N SER A 1098 22.64 -36.74 24.70
CA SER A 1098 23.09 -38.12 24.84
C SER A 1098 22.17 -39.04 24.02
N THR A 1099 22.69 -39.59 22.94
CA THR A 1099 22.08 -40.71 22.21
C THR A 1099 22.52 -42.00 22.89
N ASP A 1100 21.80 -42.40 23.94
CA ASP A 1100 21.94 -43.73 24.53
C ASP A 1100 20.60 -44.15 25.13
N GLU A 1101 19.70 -44.70 24.30
CA GLU A 1101 18.86 -45.82 24.72
C GLU A 1101 18.24 -46.54 23.51
N GLN A 1102 18.54 -47.83 23.45
CA GLN A 1102 18.17 -48.81 22.45
C GLN A 1102 16.67 -49.12 22.49
N ILE A 1103 15.98 -49.13 21.33
CA ILE A 1103 15.07 -50.24 20.99
C ILE A 1103 15.33 -50.66 19.54
N ASN A 1104 15.93 -51.84 19.49
CA ASN A 1104 16.26 -52.71 18.38
C ASN A 1104 15.00 -53.35 17.76
N ILE A 1105 14.77 -53.25 16.43
CA ILE A 1105 14.29 -54.39 15.61
C ILE A 1105 14.80 -54.26 14.14
N SER A 1106 15.77 -55.13 13.82
CA SER A 1106 16.05 -55.79 12.53
C SER A 1106 16.39 -54.99 11.25
N GLU A 1107 17.70 -54.95 10.96
CA GLU A 1107 18.35 -55.22 9.66
C GLU A 1107 17.67 -56.30 8.78
N PRO A 1108 18.00 -56.46 7.45
CA PRO A 1108 19.29 -56.13 6.84
C PRO A 1108 19.34 -55.56 5.39
N ILE A 1109 20.40 -54.76 5.15
CA ILE A 1109 21.42 -54.92 4.09
C ILE A 1109 21.00 -54.65 2.63
N ASN A 1110 21.61 -53.65 1.96
CA ASN A 1110 22.95 -53.79 1.35
C ASN A 1110 23.40 -52.53 0.59
N THR A 1111 24.71 -52.20 0.76
CA THR A 1111 25.70 -51.68 -0.24
C THR A 1111 25.31 -50.54 -1.20
N SER A 1112 26.10 -49.50 -1.45
CA SER A 1112 27.56 -49.34 -1.44
C SER A 1112 27.90 -47.89 -1.84
N GLU A 1113 28.85 -47.28 -1.11
CA GLU A 1113 29.81 -46.24 -1.57
C GLU A 1113 30.48 -46.56 -2.94
N PRO A 1114 31.37 -45.73 -3.55
CA PRO A 1114 31.80 -44.34 -3.25
C PRO A 1114 32.14 -43.43 -4.49
N ILE A 1115 32.39 -42.14 -4.19
CA ILE A 1115 33.53 -41.25 -4.61
C ILE A 1115 33.95 -41.15 -6.10
N GLY A 1116 34.11 -39.90 -6.57
CA GLY A 1116 35.16 -39.54 -7.53
C GLY A 1116 35.23 -38.05 -7.94
N PRO A 1117 36.42 -37.42 -8.11
CA PRO A 1117 36.69 -36.03 -7.69
C PRO A 1117 37.33 -35.12 -8.77
N SER A 1118 37.49 -33.81 -8.47
CA SER A 1118 38.67 -32.97 -8.81
C SER A 1118 38.39 -31.52 -8.37
N GLU A 1119 38.99 -31.02 -7.30
CA GLU A 1119 40.29 -30.27 -7.25
C GLU A 1119 40.19 -28.86 -7.88
N LEU A 1120 40.22 -27.79 -7.06
CA LEU A 1120 41.43 -27.03 -6.60
C LEU A 1120 41.99 -26.11 -7.72
N VAL A 1121 42.49 -24.89 -7.53
CA VAL A 1121 42.56 -23.88 -6.45
C VAL A 1121 43.29 -22.66 -7.05
N ASP A 1122 43.19 -21.49 -6.41
CA ASP A 1122 44.14 -20.35 -6.41
C ASP A 1122 44.48 -19.56 -7.70
N HIS A 1123 44.39 -18.23 -7.65
CA HIS A 1123 45.47 -17.41 -7.06
C HIS A 1123 45.15 -15.91 -7.09
N SER A 1124 45.80 -15.25 -6.13
CA SER A 1124 45.92 -13.85 -5.76
C SER A 1124 46.67 -12.93 -6.74
N GLU A 1125 46.57 -11.62 -6.40
CA GLU A 1125 47.57 -10.55 -6.51
C GLU A 1125 47.48 -9.45 -7.60
N GLN A 1126 47.37 -8.21 -7.08
CA GLN A 1126 48.12 -6.99 -7.39
C GLN A 1126 48.12 -6.41 -8.82
N ALA A 1127 47.69 -5.13 -8.95
CA ALA A 1127 48.62 -4.02 -9.25
C ALA A 1127 47.92 -2.64 -9.35
N LYS A 1128 48.48 -1.71 -8.57
CA LYS A 1128 48.72 -0.27 -8.81
C LYS A 1128 48.43 0.27 -10.22
N ASN A 1129 47.74 1.42 -10.35
CA ASN A 1129 48.42 2.71 -10.59
C ASN A 1129 47.47 3.92 -10.64
N SER A 1130 48.05 5.03 -10.23
CA SER A 1130 47.57 6.39 -10.02
C SER A 1130 47.36 7.24 -11.29
N VAL A 1131 46.39 8.15 -11.19
CA VAL A 1131 46.42 9.58 -11.61
C VAL A 1131 46.64 9.92 -13.09
N GLN A 1132 45.62 10.56 -13.71
CA GLN A 1132 45.84 11.80 -14.45
C GLN A 1132 44.54 12.63 -14.60
N THR A 1133 44.63 13.87 -14.13
CA THR A 1133 43.76 15.03 -14.34
C THR A 1133 43.95 15.63 -15.73
N THR A 1134 42.84 16.06 -16.37
CA THR A 1134 42.66 17.23 -17.26
C THR A 1134 41.22 17.14 -17.82
N ASP A 1135 40.45 18.16 -18.17
CA ASP A 1135 40.36 19.62 -17.97
C ASP A 1135 39.17 20.04 -18.86
N ALA A 1136 38.42 21.09 -18.50
CA ALA A 1136 37.38 21.82 -19.29
C ALA A 1136 36.15 21.04 -19.84
N GLY A 1137 34.89 21.48 -19.77
CA GLY A 1137 34.33 22.83 -19.75
C GLY A 1137 33.74 23.20 -21.13
N LEU A 1138 32.41 23.25 -21.26
CA LEU A 1138 31.53 23.98 -22.25
C LEU A 1138 30.18 23.23 -22.34
N VAL A 1139 29.05 23.75 -21.81
CA VAL A 1139 28.13 24.79 -22.31
C VAL A 1139 27.30 24.36 -23.54
N ASP A 1140 25.97 24.38 -23.32
CA ASP A 1140 24.80 24.52 -24.21
C ASP A 1140 24.66 23.66 -25.49
N ALA A 1141 23.65 22.78 -25.45
CA ALA A 1141 22.56 22.71 -26.43
C ALA A 1141 21.34 22.00 -25.82
#